data_AF-A0A967LT34-F1
#
_entry.id   AF-A0A967LT34-F1
#
_cell.length_a   1.000
_cell.length_b   1.000
_cell.length_c   1.000
_cell.angle_alpha   90.00
_cell.angle_beta   90.00
_cell.angle_gamma   90.00
#
_symmetry.space_group_name_H-M   'P 1'
#
loop_
_entity.id
_entity.type
_entity.pdbx_description
1 polymer ?
#
loop_
_entity_poly.entity_id
_entity_poly.type
_entity_poly.pdbx_seq_one_letter_code
_entity_poly.pdbx_strand_id
1 'polypeptide(L)'
;FVITGADTGTLTGKVGGGWSGIENLTGGAGDDTFDFNGGTAAISGTIEGLGGTDTLDFADAAVQAVSLSGTGSTDGFAGSSTSVAAFDNINVVTGSAGTDTLVGAPGNGVFNVVAGSDTYVNGNTLTFSSLENLTGNTGNDTFTIADGQMASAIDGGAGLDTYDLSAYSTDISVSLSAVSANGFNGTGTGVISGFQNIDQIDAPLATNNTLNGANFDATWQINGNQDGTYTDSGATATLAWNDFDDLTGGTAADIMNINGDHTGTLLGNTGDDQFVFADAVSLTGTLDGEAGFDTLDFQNVSTGVTTVSITATDADGNDGDADNPSTDPIINATPNFRGINSFLGASIGGSVFLGPSADTIWFVTGAGSGTYGPTTGTEFAFTNFDIAGREFADTFIINGGSVLGIDGNITANPKVGNDTLIADSAINSTINITADGEGNIVGQATSFTNIDFVFGGAGNDIINVAGVDFSGVIGGGTGNDTLNYNYTVPTVTVTGLGSRPDIYDTASVALGANGPSLDGNGGTVVDGGSDAFNFIEIDVINGISGIDTFNVQATSNPLTINAGDGNDVFNVYSAGNTVNTISDVLTLNGDNDTDTINIDDSGDGTTNTGTLSNTTLTGLGMTAGVTYGTTENLNITLGSGADTFTVNSAIPGTTVIGGSNNDTLVSTNATVTGSNSGSTAGGNAAWSQFENLGGTAGADSFTMNAGSTLSGLIDGQGGSDTADFNGQTVTLNGSNTGVANIETIDMNNTGILVGNAVGPTTWTLSGAGSDINGIVTLQNLGTIRSGAGTNTYNSDGTYTGNIQITSLNNTWNHNPNQTLTTGTVSGGGVLTIPGPGLPNNLTVGPGDLVLPDLTGFSGHLLIGGTMTPLSTNIADATFIDVQTNILTVDSPIVTNANVTLLSGELVLNNTLSSGNLLTLVANTGDILVPALVDLSANSGYFIANGDLPDTINMRLLFGGGSVEVATGTATGILLFAPGSNAINVATPSAGFLSTLNALGLSGLVSRTISISNPAAELTRLEELLELDTGLFEQDLTLFGIIGNGIALALAQCEEIDGCAPNITMDELNELIVQLETRLEELKRRCLEFDIKACDLIKSYKEELDNFYTYRDELQQYLASIESIPEELEDEFTKEFGIESGIAVDATVRSLQKTLQTIEARIIWLESLKENPVEQARLGEISGFKITPEVLEEIIEGARTEAKFIEEQILMLLNGTQASNAIDSQPIAATEEANQIDNIGNGVAVLAPEKQPYQSTGLN
;
A
#
# COMPACT_ATOMS: atom_id res chain seq x y z
N PHE A 1 -91.53 -37.26 -5.13
CA PHE A 1 -92.44 -36.20 -5.60
C PHE A 1 -91.69 -35.29 -6.55
N VAL A 2 -92.33 -34.81 -7.63
CA VAL A 2 -91.76 -33.76 -8.51
C VAL A 2 -92.65 -32.52 -8.38
N ILE A 3 -92.15 -31.46 -7.77
CA ILE A 3 -92.84 -30.20 -7.49
C ILE A 3 -92.57 -29.25 -8.65
N THR A 4 -93.61 -28.80 -9.35
CA THR A 4 -93.49 -28.00 -10.58
C THR A 4 -93.94 -26.55 -10.44
N GLY A 5 -94.46 -26.18 -9.26
CA GLY A 5 -94.99 -24.86 -8.93
C GLY A 5 -95.55 -24.86 -7.50
N ALA A 6 -95.91 -23.70 -6.96
CA ALA A 6 -96.43 -23.57 -5.59
C ALA A 6 -97.59 -24.55 -5.29
N ASP A 7 -97.39 -25.43 -4.30
CA ASP A 7 -98.33 -26.46 -3.87
C ASP A 7 -98.89 -27.32 -5.02
N THR A 8 -98.09 -27.51 -6.09
CA THR A 8 -98.44 -28.30 -7.27
C THR A 8 -97.30 -29.19 -7.76
N GLY A 9 -97.62 -30.34 -8.33
CA GLY A 9 -96.61 -31.24 -8.86
C GLY A 9 -97.15 -32.57 -9.37
N THR A 10 -96.28 -33.57 -9.47
CA THR A 10 -96.61 -34.94 -9.86
C THR A 10 -96.01 -35.96 -8.88
N LEU A 11 -96.56 -37.18 -8.88
CA LEU A 11 -96.01 -38.31 -8.12
C LEU A 11 -95.69 -39.44 -9.09
N THR A 12 -94.41 -39.53 -9.46
CA THR A 12 -93.87 -40.47 -10.44
C THR A 12 -94.29 -41.90 -10.12
N GLY A 13 -94.89 -42.59 -11.11
CA GLY A 13 -95.27 -43.99 -10.99
C GLY A 13 -96.49 -44.31 -10.12
N LYS A 14 -97.15 -43.31 -9.50
CA LYS A 14 -98.34 -43.53 -8.64
C LYS A 14 -99.58 -42.74 -9.06
N VAL A 15 -99.44 -41.48 -9.49
CA VAL A 15 -100.56 -40.62 -9.91
C VAL A 15 -100.28 -40.01 -11.29
N GLY A 16 -101.06 -40.38 -12.31
CA GLY A 16 -100.81 -39.99 -13.71
C GLY A 16 -101.30 -38.59 -14.12
N GLY A 17 -101.94 -37.83 -13.23
CA GLY A 17 -102.59 -36.54 -13.56
C GLY A 17 -102.05 -35.30 -12.84
N GLY A 18 -101.00 -35.44 -12.03
CA GLY A 18 -100.53 -34.37 -11.16
C GLY A 18 -101.46 -34.07 -9.96
N TRP A 19 -101.01 -33.19 -9.08
CA TRP A 19 -101.70 -32.69 -7.90
C TRP A 19 -101.54 -31.16 -7.80
N SER A 20 -102.47 -30.49 -7.14
CA SER A 20 -102.50 -29.03 -6.98
C SER A 20 -103.26 -28.64 -5.73
N GLY A 21 -102.80 -27.61 -5.01
CA GLY A 21 -103.35 -27.17 -3.73
C GLY A 21 -103.10 -28.19 -2.62
N ILE A 22 -101.91 -28.82 -2.63
CA ILE A 22 -101.47 -29.75 -1.59
C ILE A 22 -100.25 -29.15 -0.90
N GLU A 23 -100.44 -28.72 0.33
CA GLU A 23 -99.43 -28.00 1.09
C GLU A 23 -98.54 -28.93 1.91
N ASN A 24 -98.94 -30.19 2.14
CA ASN A 24 -98.15 -31.15 2.93
C ASN A 24 -97.88 -32.42 2.12
N LEU A 25 -96.62 -32.83 2.08
CA LEU A 25 -96.16 -34.05 1.42
C LEU A 25 -95.58 -35.01 2.45
N THR A 26 -95.91 -36.30 2.34
CA THR A 26 -95.37 -37.35 3.21
C THR A 26 -94.88 -38.51 2.35
N GLY A 27 -93.65 -38.93 2.60
CA GLY A 27 -92.99 -40.09 2.03
C GLY A 27 -93.55 -41.42 2.54
N GLY A 28 -92.87 -42.49 2.13
CA GLY A 28 -93.00 -43.85 2.63
C GLY A 28 -91.94 -44.18 3.68
N ALA A 29 -91.65 -45.46 3.88
CA ALA A 29 -90.64 -45.94 4.86
C ALA A 29 -89.34 -46.39 4.18
N GLY A 30 -89.05 -45.88 2.98
CA GLY A 30 -87.77 -46.07 2.29
C GLY A 30 -87.51 -44.85 1.41
N ASP A 31 -86.32 -44.77 0.82
CA ASP A 31 -85.78 -43.57 0.19
C ASP A 31 -86.77 -42.83 -0.74
N ASP A 32 -87.13 -41.61 -0.35
CA ASP A 32 -87.99 -40.71 -1.11
C ASP A 32 -87.24 -39.47 -1.61
N THR A 33 -87.50 -39.06 -2.84
CA THR A 33 -86.95 -37.83 -3.43
C THR A 33 -88.05 -36.80 -3.62
N PHE A 34 -87.86 -35.58 -3.13
CA PHE A 34 -88.70 -34.41 -3.35
C PHE A 34 -87.95 -33.43 -4.25
N ASP A 35 -88.21 -33.54 -5.56
CA ASP A 35 -87.54 -32.80 -6.64
C ASP A 35 -88.30 -31.50 -6.96
N PHE A 36 -87.67 -30.35 -6.74
CA PHE A 36 -88.18 -29.01 -7.02
C PHE A 36 -87.78 -28.56 -8.42
N ASN A 37 -88.61 -28.93 -9.40
CA ASN A 37 -88.36 -28.70 -10.82
C ASN A 37 -89.02 -27.39 -11.31
N GLY A 38 -88.33 -26.26 -11.08
CA GLY A 38 -88.65 -24.95 -11.64
C GLY A 38 -88.68 -23.80 -10.63
N GLY A 39 -88.30 -22.59 -11.06
CA GLY A 39 -88.11 -21.41 -10.19
C GLY A 39 -89.34 -20.86 -9.44
N THR A 40 -90.51 -21.51 -9.52
CA THR A 40 -91.70 -21.21 -8.69
C THR A 40 -92.18 -22.41 -7.87
N ALA A 41 -91.46 -23.53 -7.90
CA ALA A 41 -91.75 -24.72 -7.12
C ALA A 41 -91.56 -24.41 -5.63
N ALA A 42 -92.63 -24.56 -4.85
CA ALA A 42 -92.62 -24.32 -3.42
C ALA A 42 -93.72 -25.16 -2.74
N ILE A 43 -93.51 -25.50 -1.48
CA ILE A 43 -94.47 -26.20 -0.61
C ILE A 43 -94.71 -25.32 0.61
N SER A 44 -95.93 -24.84 0.77
CA SER A 44 -96.31 -23.91 1.83
C SER A 44 -96.56 -24.56 3.19
N GLY A 45 -96.60 -25.89 3.26
CA GLY A 45 -96.71 -26.70 4.48
C GLY A 45 -95.50 -27.61 4.69
N THR A 46 -95.74 -28.83 5.21
CA THR A 46 -94.70 -29.73 5.71
C THR A 46 -94.28 -30.81 4.71
N ILE A 47 -92.99 -31.10 4.60
CA ILE A 47 -92.46 -32.29 3.91
C ILE A 47 -91.93 -33.29 4.95
N GLU A 48 -92.44 -34.51 4.92
CA GLU A 48 -92.06 -35.56 5.86
C GLU A 48 -91.45 -36.75 5.11
N GLY A 49 -90.17 -37.06 5.33
CA GLY A 49 -89.49 -38.24 4.74
C GLY A 49 -89.87 -39.57 5.40
N LEU A 50 -90.12 -39.52 6.72
CA LEU A 50 -90.31 -40.66 7.63
C LEU A 50 -89.04 -41.49 7.87
N GLY A 51 -88.76 -42.50 7.06
CA GLY A 51 -87.57 -43.32 7.30
C GLY A 51 -87.01 -43.85 6.00
N GLY A 52 -85.69 -43.97 5.91
CA GLY A 52 -85.00 -44.19 4.65
C GLY A 52 -83.92 -43.13 4.44
N THR A 53 -83.42 -42.99 3.22
CA THR A 53 -82.56 -41.87 2.83
C THR A 53 -83.36 -40.91 1.98
N ASP A 54 -83.90 -39.86 2.62
CA ASP A 54 -84.84 -38.95 1.98
C ASP A 54 -84.12 -37.68 1.48
N THR A 55 -84.45 -37.27 0.25
CA THR A 55 -83.75 -36.22 -0.50
C THR A 55 -84.65 -35.03 -0.79
N LEU A 56 -84.24 -33.82 -0.39
CA LEU A 56 -84.72 -32.56 -0.97
C LEU A 56 -83.79 -32.15 -2.10
N ASP A 57 -84.30 -32.10 -3.33
CA ASP A 57 -83.52 -31.75 -4.51
C ASP A 57 -84.00 -30.41 -5.08
N PHE A 58 -83.14 -29.38 -5.00
CA PHE A 58 -83.41 -28.03 -5.46
C PHE A 58 -82.63 -27.65 -6.73
N ALA A 59 -82.03 -28.60 -7.45
CA ALA A 59 -81.12 -28.32 -8.57
C ALA A 59 -81.70 -27.37 -9.64
N ASP A 60 -83.02 -27.43 -9.87
CA ASP A 60 -83.76 -26.60 -10.84
C ASP A 60 -84.61 -25.48 -10.19
N ALA A 61 -84.45 -25.24 -8.88
CA ALA A 61 -85.20 -24.26 -8.10
C ALA A 61 -84.53 -22.87 -8.12
N ALA A 62 -85.16 -21.90 -7.43
CA ALA A 62 -84.50 -20.64 -7.09
C ALA A 62 -83.50 -20.84 -5.93
N VAL A 63 -82.69 -19.83 -5.62
CA VAL A 63 -81.74 -19.86 -4.50
C VAL A 63 -82.44 -20.16 -3.17
N GLN A 64 -81.85 -21.10 -2.44
CA GLN A 64 -82.35 -21.68 -1.21
C GLN A 64 -81.50 -21.25 -0.02
N ALA A 65 -82.19 -20.86 1.05
CA ALA A 65 -81.64 -20.79 2.39
C ALA A 65 -82.25 -21.94 3.19
N VAL A 66 -81.51 -23.02 3.36
CA VAL A 66 -81.90 -24.22 4.12
C VAL A 66 -81.47 -24.02 5.57
N SER A 67 -82.39 -24.14 6.51
CA SER A 67 -82.11 -23.99 7.94
C SER A 67 -82.61 -25.21 8.71
N LEU A 68 -81.69 -25.88 9.40
CA LEU A 68 -81.99 -27.04 10.24
C LEU A 68 -82.45 -26.56 11.62
N SER A 69 -83.45 -27.23 12.17
CA SER A 69 -84.03 -26.94 13.49
C SER A 69 -83.69 -28.00 14.54
N GLY A 70 -83.18 -29.15 14.11
CA GLY A 70 -82.79 -30.28 14.96
C GLY A 70 -82.80 -31.60 14.17
N THR A 71 -82.50 -32.69 14.86
CA THR A 71 -82.68 -34.06 14.31
C THR A 71 -84.13 -34.31 13.96
N GLY A 72 -84.38 -35.08 12.90
CA GLY A 72 -85.74 -35.44 12.55
C GLY A 72 -86.41 -36.37 13.58
N SER A 73 -87.74 -36.46 13.53
CA SER A 73 -88.53 -37.23 14.50
C SER A 73 -88.26 -38.76 14.49
N THR A 74 -87.68 -39.28 13.42
CA THR A 74 -87.38 -40.70 13.17
C THR A 74 -85.92 -40.89 12.72
N ASP A 75 -85.48 -40.19 11.68
CA ASP A 75 -84.09 -40.13 11.19
C ASP A 75 -83.82 -38.76 10.54
N GLY A 76 -82.70 -38.56 9.85
CA GLY A 76 -82.39 -37.31 9.13
C GLY A 76 -82.49 -36.04 9.98
N PHE A 77 -82.89 -34.93 9.36
CA PHE A 77 -83.05 -33.63 9.99
C PHE A 77 -84.44 -33.02 9.76
N ALA A 78 -84.86 -32.22 10.73
CA ALA A 78 -86.00 -31.32 10.62
C ALA A 78 -85.52 -29.88 10.35
N GLY A 79 -86.24 -29.12 9.54
CA GLY A 79 -85.82 -27.78 9.14
C GLY A 79 -86.83 -27.05 8.27
N SER A 80 -86.35 -26.03 7.57
CA SER A 80 -87.11 -25.26 6.58
C SER A 80 -86.20 -24.82 5.45
N SER A 81 -86.78 -24.38 4.33
CA SER A 81 -86.04 -23.70 3.27
C SER A 81 -86.86 -22.57 2.66
N THR A 82 -86.25 -21.74 1.80
CA THR A 82 -86.97 -20.70 1.03
C THR A 82 -88.21 -21.25 0.32
N SER A 83 -88.13 -22.50 -0.16
CA SER A 83 -89.21 -23.15 -0.94
C SER A 83 -90.02 -24.16 -0.12
N VAL A 84 -89.70 -24.39 1.15
CA VAL A 84 -90.38 -25.39 2.00
C VAL A 84 -90.60 -24.82 3.39
N ALA A 85 -91.87 -24.62 3.76
CA ALA A 85 -92.20 -24.00 5.05
C ALA A 85 -91.67 -24.80 6.26
N ALA A 86 -91.75 -26.13 6.21
CA ALA A 86 -91.03 -27.01 7.13
C ALA A 86 -90.79 -28.39 6.51
N PHE A 87 -89.73 -29.07 6.90
CA PHE A 87 -89.49 -30.47 6.61
C PHE A 87 -89.04 -31.24 7.85
N ASP A 88 -89.22 -32.56 7.85
CA ASP A 88 -88.77 -33.47 8.89
C ASP A 88 -88.30 -34.78 8.24
N ASN A 89 -87.34 -35.45 8.89
CA ASN A 89 -86.71 -36.69 8.45
C ASN A 89 -86.06 -36.62 7.05
N ILE A 90 -85.24 -35.59 6.79
CA ILE A 90 -84.49 -35.45 5.52
C ILE A 90 -83.02 -35.76 5.72
N ASN A 91 -82.42 -36.59 4.86
CA ASN A 91 -81.02 -37.02 4.94
C ASN A 91 -80.13 -36.37 3.88
N VAL A 92 -80.70 -35.96 2.75
CA VAL A 92 -79.94 -35.43 1.61
C VAL A 92 -80.55 -34.11 1.15
N VAL A 93 -79.71 -33.10 0.92
CA VAL A 93 -80.13 -31.82 0.34
C VAL A 93 -79.22 -31.45 -0.84
N THR A 94 -79.79 -31.24 -2.01
CA THR A 94 -79.11 -30.66 -3.17
C THR A 94 -79.57 -29.22 -3.32
N GLY A 95 -78.67 -28.25 -3.32
CA GLY A 95 -78.99 -26.85 -3.58
C GLY A 95 -79.27 -26.55 -5.06
N SER A 96 -79.48 -25.27 -5.35
CA SER A 96 -79.79 -24.79 -6.70
C SER A 96 -78.51 -24.55 -7.52
N ALA A 97 -78.66 -23.95 -8.69
CA ALA A 97 -77.52 -23.47 -9.50
C ALA A 97 -77.00 -22.08 -9.05
N GLY A 98 -77.63 -21.45 -8.05
CA GLY A 98 -77.20 -20.17 -7.48
C GLY A 98 -76.31 -20.36 -6.26
N THR A 99 -76.13 -19.31 -5.45
CA THR A 99 -75.38 -19.39 -4.18
C THR A 99 -76.35 -19.71 -3.05
N ASP A 100 -76.39 -20.96 -2.65
CA ASP A 100 -77.30 -21.47 -1.65
C ASP A 100 -76.68 -21.43 -0.24
N THR A 101 -77.51 -21.44 0.79
CA THR A 101 -77.06 -21.37 2.20
C THR A 101 -77.57 -22.56 3.00
N LEU A 102 -76.70 -23.17 3.80
CA LEU A 102 -77.04 -24.14 4.83
C LEU A 102 -76.77 -23.54 6.22
N VAL A 103 -77.83 -23.38 7.00
CA VAL A 103 -77.76 -23.02 8.42
C VAL A 103 -77.93 -24.29 9.25
N GLY A 104 -76.93 -24.59 10.08
CA GLY A 104 -76.90 -25.72 11.00
C GLY A 104 -78.02 -25.69 12.04
N ALA A 105 -78.25 -26.86 12.64
CA ALA A 105 -79.17 -27.01 13.76
C ALA A 105 -78.57 -26.38 15.03
N PRO A 106 -79.40 -25.93 15.99
CA PRO A 106 -78.89 -25.44 17.27
C PRO A 106 -78.08 -26.50 18.03
N GLY A 107 -76.90 -26.12 18.52
CA GLY A 107 -75.91 -26.97 19.19
C GLY A 107 -74.73 -27.29 18.26
N ASN A 108 -73.66 -27.88 18.81
CA ASN A 108 -72.41 -28.12 18.07
C ASN A 108 -72.61 -28.93 16.78
N GLY A 109 -72.34 -28.33 15.63
CA GLY A 109 -72.37 -28.93 14.31
C GLY A 109 -70.98 -29.10 13.71
N VAL A 110 -70.84 -30.07 12.82
CA VAL A 110 -69.60 -30.29 12.04
C VAL A 110 -69.95 -30.30 10.56
N PHE A 111 -69.42 -29.33 9.81
CA PHE A 111 -69.51 -29.25 8.35
C PHE A 111 -68.22 -29.80 7.75
N ASN A 112 -68.31 -30.93 7.05
CA ASN A 112 -67.20 -31.52 6.30
C ASN A 112 -67.44 -31.29 4.81
N VAL A 113 -66.64 -30.43 4.19
CA VAL A 113 -66.70 -30.14 2.75
C VAL A 113 -65.58 -30.90 2.05
N VAL A 114 -65.94 -31.98 1.35
CA VAL A 114 -65.01 -32.94 0.75
C VAL A 114 -65.50 -33.38 -0.63
N ALA A 115 -64.57 -33.64 -1.54
CA ALA A 115 -64.88 -33.95 -2.94
C ALA A 115 -65.96 -35.07 -3.09
N GLY A 116 -67.17 -34.66 -3.48
CA GLY A 116 -68.28 -35.55 -3.80
C GLY A 116 -69.05 -36.12 -2.60
N SER A 117 -68.83 -35.63 -1.38
CA SER A 117 -69.51 -36.14 -0.18
C SER A 117 -69.59 -35.10 0.96
N ASP A 118 -70.04 -33.88 0.67
CA ASP A 118 -70.19 -32.88 1.73
C ASP A 118 -71.22 -33.33 2.77
N THR A 119 -70.90 -33.17 4.05
CA THR A 119 -71.76 -33.62 5.15
C THR A 119 -71.87 -32.59 6.27
N TYR A 120 -73.04 -32.54 6.90
CA TYR A 120 -73.26 -31.85 8.16
C TYR A 120 -73.63 -32.87 9.24
N VAL A 121 -72.98 -32.79 10.41
CA VAL A 121 -73.19 -33.72 11.53
C VAL A 121 -73.59 -32.96 12.79
N ASN A 122 -74.77 -33.30 13.33
CA ASN A 122 -75.27 -32.83 14.63
C ASN A 122 -76.25 -33.88 15.16
N GLY A 123 -75.72 -34.88 15.88
CA GLY A 123 -76.45 -36.08 16.29
C GLY A 123 -76.74 -37.06 15.15
N ASN A 124 -77.31 -36.58 14.04
CA ASN A 124 -77.50 -37.28 12.77
C ASN A 124 -76.54 -36.73 11.70
N THR A 125 -76.52 -37.35 10.51
CA THR A 125 -75.71 -36.91 9.36
C THR A 125 -76.61 -36.50 8.20
N LEU A 126 -76.40 -35.30 7.68
CA LEU A 126 -77.00 -34.79 6.46
C LEU A 126 -75.92 -34.81 5.37
N THR A 127 -76.21 -35.41 4.22
CA THR A 127 -75.37 -35.24 3.02
C THR A 127 -75.89 -34.05 2.23
N PHE A 128 -75.00 -33.15 1.82
CA PHE A 128 -75.41 -32.02 0.98
C PHE A 128 -74.52 -31.86 -0.25
N SER A 129 -75.01 -31.10 -1.22
CA SER A 129 -74.24 -30.68 -2.39
C SER A 129 -74.82 -29.37 -2.93
N SER A 130 -73.99 -28.56 -3.59
CA SER A 130 -74.37 -27.24 -4.11
C SER A 130 -74.97 -26.32 -3.04
N LEU A 131 -74.46 -26.36 -1.81
CA LEU A 131 -74.77 -25.40 -0.75
C LEU A 131 -73.46 -24.70 -0.38
N GLU A 132 -73.25 -23.51 -0.93
CA GLU A 132 -71.93 -22.87 -0.88
C GLU A 132 -71.71 -22.02 0.37
N ASN A 133 -72.76 -21.44 0.95
CA ASN A 133 -72.65 -20.68 2.20
C ASN A 133 -73.02 -21.57 3.39
N LEU A 134 -72.12 -21.65 4.38
CA LEU A 134 -72.30 -22.50 5.56
C LEU A 134 -72.40 -21.63 6.81
N THR A 135 -73.41 -21.87 7.65
CA THR A 135 -73.62 -21.12 8.89
C THR A 135 -73.84 -22.05 10.07
N GLY A 136 -73.08 -21.90 11.15
CA GLY A 136 -73.08 -22.81 12.31
C GLY A 136 -74.34 -22.72 13.17
N ASN A 137 -74.86 -21.50 13.34
CA ASN A 137 -76.02 -21.13 14.17
C ASN A 137 -75.66 -20.84 15.64
N THR A 138 -75.86 -21.80 16.55
CA THR A 138 -75.51 -21.64 17.97
C THR A 138 -74.78 -22.89 18.45
N GLY A 139 -73.84 -22.76 19.38
CA GLY A 139 -73.00 -23.86 19.82
C GLY A 139 -71.63 -23.77 19.17
N ASN A 140 -70.73 -24.70 19.49
CA ASN A 140 -69.39 -24.68 18.94
C ASN A 140 -69.39 -25.48 17.64
N ASP A 141 -69.34 -24.80 16.51
CA ASP A 141 -69.39 -25.39 15.18
C ASP A 141 -67.99 -25.56 14.57
N THR A 142 -67.77 -26.65 13.83
CA THR A 142 -66.50 -26.91 13.14
C THR A 142 -66.73 -26.98 11.64
N PHE A 143 -65.96 -26.21 10.87
CA PHE A 143 -65.99 -26.22 9.41
C PHE A 143 -64.68 -26.80 8.87
N THR A 144 -64.69 -28.10 8.59
CA THR A 144 -63.56 -28.80 7.99
C THR A 144 -63.66 -28.72 6.46
N ILE A 145 -62.76 -27.98 5.84
CA ILE A 145 -62.66 -27.86 4.37
C ILE A 145 -61.48 -28.70 3.91
N ALA A 146 -61.71 -29.66 3.01
CA ALA A 146 -60.63 -30.45 2.44
C ALA A 146 -59.96 -29.76 1.25
N ASP A 147 -58.71 -30.16 0.99
CA ASP A 147 -57.91 -29.65 -0.12
C ASP A 147 -58.67 -29.71 -1.47
N GLY A 148 -58.55 -28.63 -2.24
CA GLY A 148 -59.23 -28.43 -3.52
C GLY A 148 -60.75 -28.20 -3.44
N GLN A 149 -61.36 -28.15 -2.25
CA GLN A 149 -62.75 -27.71 -2.06
C GLN A 149 -62.81 -26.24 -1.66
N MET A 150 -63.94 -25.57 -1.94
CA MET A 150 -64.18 -24.19 -1.50
C MET A 150 -65.65 -23.98 -1.12
N ALA A 151 -65.87 -23.27 -0.02
CA ALA A 151 -67.15 -22.66 0.31
C ALA A 151 -67.22 -21.21 -0.23
N SER A 152 -68.42 -20.70 -0.51
CA SER A 152 -68.59 -19.29 -0.88
C SER A 152 -68.43 -18.38 0.33
N ALA A 153 -69.01 -18.75 1.48
CA ALA A 153 -68.86 -18.02 2.74
C ALA A 153 -69.03 -18.97 3.93
N ILE A 154 -68.33 -18.71 5.02
CA ILE A 154 -68.50 -19.41 6.30
C ILE A 154 -68.90 -18.39 7.36
N ASP A 155 -69.84 -18.75 8.23
CA ASP A 155 -70.24 -17.96 9.39
C ASP A 155 -70.43 -18.89 10.59
N GLY A 156 -69.56 -18.81 11.60
CA GLY A 156 -69.67 -19.64 12.81
C GLY A 156 -70.99 -19.44 13.57
N GLY A 157 -71.51 -18.21 13.56
CA GLY A 157 -72.68 -17.85 14.33
C GLY A 157 -72.32 -17.50 15.77
N ALA A 158 -72.89 -18.22 16.75
CA ALA A 158 -72.66 -17.94 18.17
C ALA A 158 -72.13 -19.18 18.90
N GLY A 159 -70.92 -19.09 19.43
CA GLY A 159 -70.27 -20.17 20.14
C GLY A 159 -68.77 -19.95 20.16
N LEU A 160 -68.01 -21.04 20.27
CA LEU A 160 -66.59 -21.06 19.91
C LEU A 160 -66.46 -21.88 18.64
N ASP A 161 -66.28 -21.20 17.52
CA ASP A 161 -66.38 -21.81 16.20
C ASP A 161 -64.99 -22.02 15.57
N THR A 162 -64.78 -23.20 14.99
CA THR A 162 -63.48 -23.64 14.45
C THR A 162 -63.53 -23.69 12.92
N TYR A 163 -62.59 -23.00 12.29
CA TYR A 163 -62.28 -23.14 10.87
C TYR A 163 -61.10 -24.10 10.70
N ASP A 164 -61.37 -25.33 10.26
CA ASP A 164 -60.41 -26.42 10.21
C ASP A 164 -59.93 -26.66 8.77
N LEU A 165 -58.65 -26.34 8.55
CA LEU A 165 -57.91 -26.52 7.30
C LEU A 165 -56.81 -27.58 7.44
N SER A 166 -56.81 -28.37 8.51
CA SER A 166 -55.76 -29.38 8.80
C SER A 166 -55.61 -30.45 7.71
N ALA A 167 -56.60 -30.58 6.83
CA ALA A 167 -56.61 -31.52 5.71
C ALA A 167 -55.93 -30.99 4.42
N TYR A 168 -55.46 -29.75 4.41
CA TYR A 168 -54.73 -29.18 3.28
C TYR A 168 -53.33 -29.80 3.14
N SER A 169 -52.83 -29.88 1.91
CA SER A 169 -51.49 -30.43 1.61
C SER A 169 -50.48 -29.38 1.14
N THR A 170 -50.89 -28.12 1.11
CA THR A 170 -50.11 -26.96 0.68
C THR A 170 -50.18 -25.87 1.73
N ASP A 171 -49.15 -25.03 1.77
CA ASP A 171 -49.11 -23.79 2.55
C ASP A 171 -50.40 -22.99 2.39
N ILE A 172 -50.95 -22.52 3.50
CA ILE A 172 -52.13 -21.66 3.52
C ILE A 172 -51.79 -20.26 4.02
N SER A 173 -52.60 -19.28 3.60
CA SER A 173 -52.55 -17.93 4.13
C SER A 173 -53.94 -17.51 4.58
N VAL A 174 -54.02 -16.99 5.79
CA VAL A 174 -55.24 -16.47 6.40
C VAL A 174 -55.01 -15.02 6.81
N SER A 175 -55.99 -14.15 6.58
CA SER A 175 -55.93 -12.73 6.95
C SER A 175 -57.18 -12.34 7.71
N LEU A 176 -57.00 -11.79 8.91
CA LEU A 176 -58.08 -11.26 9.74
C LEU A 176 -58.45 -9.85 9.28
N SER A 177 -59.72 -9.48 9.41
CA SER A 177 -60.25 -8.21 8.89
C SER A 177 -60.99 -7.37 9.92
N ALA A 178 -61.70 -8.01 10.86
CA ALA A 178 -62.46 -7.33 11.90
C ALA A 178 -62.80 -8.29 13.05
N VAL A 179 -62.96 -7.72 14.25
CA VAL A 179 -63.65 -8.40 15.35
C VAL A 179 -65.16 -8.43 15.08
N SER A 180 -65.78 -9.57 15.30
CA SER A 180 -67.23 -9.74 15.25
C SER A 180 -67.81 -10.00 16.64
N ALA A 181 -69.11 -10.26 16.73
CA ALA A 181 -69.77 -10.46 18.03
C ALA A 181 -69.33 -11.77 18.74
N ASN A 182 -68.92 -12.77 17.96
CA ASN A 182 -68.47 -14.07 18.45
C ASN A 182 -67.23 -14.49 17.62
N GLY A 183 -66.08 -13.88 17.89
CA GLY A 183 -64.82 -14.21 17.21
C GLY A 183 -64.40 -13.17 16.16
N PHE A 184 -63.83 -13.66 15.06
CA PHE A 184 -63.19 -12.86 14.03
C PHE A 184 -63.75 -13.11 12.64
N ASN A 185 -63.71 -12.07 11.82
CA ASN A 185 -63.99 -12.11 10.40
C ASN A 185 -62.67 -12.05 9.63
N GLY A 186 -62.58 -12.75 8.51
CA GLY A 186 -61.38 -12.74 7.69
C GLY A 186 -61.54 -13.40 6.34
N THR A 187 -60.44 -13.55 5.64
CA THR A 187 -60.32 -14.24 4.36
C THR A 187 -59.21 -15.27 4.46
N GLY A 188 -59.30 -16.37 3.71
CA GLY A 188 -58.24 -17.37 3.70
C GLY A 188 -58.51 -18.48 2.70
N THR A 189 -57.55 -19.39 2.57
CA THR A 189 -57.67 -20.60 1.74
C THR A 189 -58.93 -21.37 2.12
N GLY A 190 -59.71 -21.84 1.12
CA GLY A 190 -60.94 -22.63 1.33
C GLY A 190 -62.25 -21.83 1.30
N VAL A 191 -62.21 -20.50 1.25
CA VAL A 191 -63.39 -19.62 1.15
C VAL A 191 -63.24 -18.51 0.11
N ILE A 192 -64.33 -18.18 -0.61
CA ILE A 192 -64.33 -17.12 -1.66
C ILE A 192 -64.64 -15.73 -1.09
N SER A 193 -65.66 -15.61 -0.26
CA SER A 193 -66.15 -14.33 0.30
C SER A 193 -65.70 -14.10 1.75
N GLY A 194 -64.86 -15.00 2.27
CA GLY A 194 -64.34 -14.97 3.64
C GLY A 194 -65.14 -15.79 4.64
N PHE A 195 -64.65 -15.77 5.87
CA PHE A 195 -65.29 -16.34 7.05
C PHE A 195 -65.70 -15.24 8.03
N GLN A 196 -66.69 -15.52 8.86
CA GLN A 196 -67.18 -14.63 9.91
C GLN A 196 -67.41 -15.41 11.20
N ASN A 197 -67.31 -14.71 12.33
CA ASN A 197 -67.56 -15.28 13.66
C ASN A 197 -66.77 -16.59 13.91
N ILE A 198 -65.46 -16.59 13.66
CA ILE A 198 -64.58 -17.73 13.92
C ILE A 198 -63.67 -17.42 15.11
N ASP A 199 -63.57 -18.37 16.05
CA ASP A 199 -62.78 -18.25 17.27
C ASP A 199 -61.53 -19.14 17.25
N GLN A 200 -61.45 -20.13 16.36
CA GLN A 200 -60.28 -20.98 16.21
C GLN A 200 -59.97 -21.28 14.74
N ILE A 201 -58.69 -21.28 14.36
CA ILE A 201 -58.23 -21.70 13.03
C ILE A 201 -57.15 -22.77 13.17
N ASP A 202 -57.37 -23.92 12.54
CA ASP A 202 -56.41 -25.03 12.53
C ASP A 202 -55.82 -25.18 11.12
N ALA A 203 -54.51 -24.97 10.99
CA ALA A 203 -53.78 -25.06 9.72
C ALA A 203 -53.24 -26.49 9.48
N PRO A 204 -52.77 -26.82 8.27
CA PRO A 204 -52.11 -28.09 7.99
C PRO A 204 -50.74 -28.22 8.65
N LEU A 205 -50.41 -29.41 9.17
CA LEU A 205 -49.12 -29.70 9.80
C LEU A 205 -47.95 -29.70 8.79
N ALA A 206 -46.82 -29.11 9.19
CA ALA A 206 -45.52 -29.20 8.49
C ALA A 206 -45.48 -28.56 7.07
N THR A 207 -46.23 -27.50 6.88
CA THR A 207 -46.24 -26.58 5.72
C THR A 207 -46.03 -25.17 6.23
N ASN A 208 -45.46 -24.25 5.45
CA ASN A 208 -45.18 -22.89 5.94
C ASN A 208 -46.46 -22.03 5.90
N ASN A 209 -47.25 -22.05 6.98
CA ASN A 209 -48.54 -21.38 7.01
C ASN A 209 -48.44 -19.95 7.56
N THR A 210 -49.17 -19.01 6.95
CA THR A 210 -49.14 -17.59 7.35
C THR A 210 -50.47 -17.14 7.94
N LEU A 211 -50.43 -16.53 9.13
CA LEU A 211 -51.57 -15.82 9.74
C LEU A 211 -51.29 -14.32 9.80
N ASN A 212 -52.11 -13.53 9.11
CA ASN A 212 -52.03 -12.07 9.12
C ASN A 212 -53.10 -11.49 10.05
N GLY A 213 -52.66 -10.63 10.97
CA GLY A 213 -53.48 -9.85 11.87
C GLY A 213 -54.37 -8.84 11.13
N ALA A 214 -55.34 -8.31 11.84
CA ALA A 214 -56.19 -7.22 11.36
C ALA A 214 -55.58 -5.86 11.75
N ASN A 215 -56.01 -4.79 11.08
CA ASN A 215 -55.43 -3.45 11.20
C ASN A 215 -55.92 -2.67 12.44
N PHE A 216 -55.72 -3.22 13.63
CA PHE A 216 -55.96 -2.58 14.94
C PHE A 216 -54.97 -3.13 15.96
N ASP A 217 -54.74 -2.39 17.04
CA ASP A 217 -53.80 -2.81 18.08
C ASP A 217 -54.16 -4.19 18.62
N ALA A 218 -53.28 -5.18 18.46
CA ALA A 218 -53.54 -6.54 18.90
C ALA A 218 -52.41 -7.10 19.77
N THR A 219 -52.71 -8.19 20.45
CA THR A 219 -51.75 -8.94 21.26
C THR A 219 -51.72 -10.37 20.77
N TRP A 220 -50.54 -10.81 20.34
CA TRP A 220 -50.23 -12.21 20.04
C TRP A 220 -49.64 -12.85 21.30
N GLN A 221 -50.10 -14.06 21.61
CA GLN A 221 -49.50 -14.94 22.61
C GLN A 221 -49.04 -16.19 21.88
N ILE A 222 -47.73 -16.37 21.76
CA ILE A 222 -47.09 -17.52 21.11
C ILE A 222 -46.69 -18.46 22.24
N ASN A 223 -47.42 -19.57 22.41
CA ASN A 223 -47.29 -20.44 23.59
C ASN A 223 -46.37 -21.65 23.37
N GLY A 224 -45.98 -21.91 22.12
CA GLY A 224 -45.14 -23.01 21.69
C GLY A 224 -44.89 -22.94 20.19
N ASN A 225 -44.39 -24.04 19.62
CA ASN A 225 -44.06 -24.08 18.21
C ASN A 225 -45.35 -24.18 17.39
N GLN A 226 -45.70 -23.08 16.72
CA GLN A 226 -46.84 -22.93 15.81
C GLN A 226 -48.23 -22.91 16.47
N ASP A 227 -48.33 -22.63 17.77
CA ASP A 227 -49.61 -22.48 18.48
C ASP A 227 -49.70 -21.21 19.35
N GLY A 228 -50.91 -20.67 19.45
CA GLY A 228 -51.10 -19.45 20.22
C GLY A 228 -52.48 -18.82 20.13
N THR A 229 -52.54 -17.55 20.54
CA THR A 229 -53.76 -16.76 20.48
C THR A 229 -53.52 -15.35 19.95
N TYR A 230 -54.48 -14.81 19.21
CA TYR A 230 -54.53 -13.43 18.73
C TYR A 230 -55.69 -12.70 19.39
N THR A 231 -55.44 -11.59 20.09
CA THR A 231 -56.46 -10.84 20.83
C THR A 231 -56.49 -9.38 20.42
N ASP A 232 -57.66 -8.83 20.08
CA ASP A 232 -57.83 -7.39 19.89
C ASP A 232 -57.73 -6.67 21.25
N SER A 233 -56.77 -5.74 21.36
CA SER A 233 -56.51 -4.96 22.56
C SER A 233 -57.71 -4.09 22.97
N GLY A 234 -58.58 -3.72 22.02
CA GLY A 234 -59.78 -2.91 22.24
C GLY A 234 -61.08 -3.70 22.51
N ALA A 235 -61.24 -4.90 21.95
CA ALA A 235 -62.52 -5.62 21.94
C ALA A 235 -62.57 -6.95 22.74
N THR A 236 -61.48 -7.39 23.37
CA THR A 236 -61.39 -8.61 24.20
C THR A 236 -61.70 -9.94 23.50
N ALA A 237 -61.97 -9.93 22.19
CA ALA A 237 -62.13 -11.15 21.40
C ALA A 237 -60.76 -11.82 21.22
N THR A 238 -60.71 -13.14 21.35
CA THR A 238 -59.49 -13.94 21.24
C THR A 238 -59.70 -15.06 20.22
N LEU A 239 -58.83 -15.10 19.21
CA LEU A 239 -58.72 -16.18 18.25
C LEU A 239 -57.64 -17.15 18.71
N ALA A 240 -57.95 -18.44 18.81
CA ALA A 240 -56.95 -19.49 18.93
C ALA A 240 -56.46 -19.91 17.54
N TRP A 241 -55.17 -20.17 17.40
CA TRP A 241 -54.60 -20.62 16.14
C TRP A 241 -53.60 -21.76 16.38
N ASN A 242 -53.59 -22.73 15.48
CA ASN A 242 -52.73 -23.90 15.53
C ASN A 242 -52.07 -24.13 14.16
N ASP A 243 -50.83 -24.62 14.19
CA ASP A 243 -50.01 -24.99 13.05
C ASP A 243 -49.68 -23.83 12.09
N PHE A 244 -49.55 -22.60 12.61
CA PHE A 244 -49.07 -21.43 11.86
C PHE A 244 -47.60 -21.11 12.15
N ASP A 245 -46.76 -21.10 11.12
CA ASP A 245 -45.34 -20.79 11.20
C ASP A 245 -45.11 -19.28 11.16
N ASP A 246 -45.68 -18.59 10.18
CA ASP A 246 -45.41 -17.17 9.97
C ASP A 246 -46.57 -16.33 10.51
N LEU A 247 -46.25 -15.37 11.37
CA LEU A 247 -47.21 -14.45 11.98
C LEU A 247 -46.88 -13.02 11.53
N THR A 248 -47.88 -12.37 10.94
CA THR A 248 -47.76 -10.98 10.48
C THR A 248 -48.74 -10.11 11.24
N GLY A 249 -48.27 -9.01 11.82
CA GLY A 249 -49.08 -7.96 12.42
C GLY A 249 -49.96 -7.23 11.41
N GLY A 250 -50.80 -6.34 11.93
CA GLY A 250 -51.62 -5.42 11.14
C GLY A 250 -50.93 -4.08 10.90
N THR A 251 -51.68 -3.09 10.39
CA THR A 251 -51.15 -1.73 10.22
C THR A 251 -51.21 -0.86 11.50
N ALA A 252 -51.28 -1.47 12.68
CA ALA A 252 -51.43 -0.79 13.95
C ALA A 252 -50.52 -1.48 14.99
N ALA A 253 -50.28 -0.85 16.13
CA ALA A 253 -49.29 -1.32 17.10
C ALA A 253 -49.69 -2.67 17.70
N ASP A 254 -48.88 -3.70 17.45
CA ASP A 254 -49.08 -5.05 17.91
C ASP A 254 -48.05 -5.45 18.98
N ILE A 255 -48.48 -6.26 19.96
CA ILE A 255 -47.61 -6.84 20.97
C ILE A 255 -47.50 -8.35 20.72
N MET A 256 -46.34 -8.81 20.30
CA MET A 256 -46.02 -10.23 20.13
C MET A 256 -45.33 -10.79 21.37
N ASN A 257 -46.07 -11.50 22.22
CA ASN A 257 -45.51 -12.18 23.40
C ASN A 257 -45.04 -13.58 23.03
N ILE A 258 -43.73 -13.77 23.06
CA ILE A 258 -43.03 -14.99 22.67
C ILE A 258 -42.77 -15.79 23.95
N ASN A 259 -43.73 -16.64 24.33
CA ASN A 259 -43.74 -17.39 25.59
C ASN A 259 -43.26 -18.85 25.45
N GLY A 260 -43.11 -19.35 24.22
CA GLY A 260 -42.60 -20.68 23.91
C GLY A 260 -41.81 -20.68 22.60
N ASP A 261 -41.04 -21.74 22.37
CA ASP A 261 -40.13 -21.84 21.21
C ASP A 261 -40.87 -21.66 19.89
N HIS A 262 -40.29 -20.88 18.97
CA HIS A 262 -40.90 -20.58 17.68
C HIS A 262 -39.86 -20.64 16.56
N THR A 263 -40.21 -21.23 15.42
CA THR A 263 -39.28 -21.45 14.30
C THR A 263 -39.60 -20.64 13.05
N GLY A 264 -40.77 -20.02 12.97
CA GLY A 264 -41.22 -19.26 11.80
C GLY A 264 -40.96 -17.76 11.91
N THR A 265 -41.49 -17.01 10.95
CA THR A 265 -41.25 -15.57 10.80
C THR A 265 -42.24 -14.75 11.63
N LEU A 266 -41.75 -13.74 12.35
CA LEU A 266 -42.57 -12.76 13.05
C LEU A 266 -42.40 -11.39 12.40
N LEU A 267 -43.46 -10.83 11.82
CA LEU A 267 -43.44 -9.54 11.13
C LEU A 267 -44.36 -8.53 11.82
N GLY A 268 -43.87 -7.33 12.17
CA GLY A 268 -44.67 -6.24 12.76
C GLY A 268 -45.62 -5.57 11.77
N ASN A 269 -45.12 -5.32 10.54
CA ASN A 269 -45.78 -4.59 9.46
C ASN A 269 -45.65 -3.07 9.56
N THR A 270 -46.76 -2.33 9.69
CA THR A 270 -46.66 -0.90 9.95
C THR A 270 -47.27 -0.63 11.29
N GLY A 271 -46.57 0.03 12.20
CA GLY A 271 -47.03 0.12 13.58
C GLY A 271 -45.90 0.57 14.47
N ASP A 272 -46.14 0.69 15.77
CA ASP A 272 -45.04 0.74 16.73
C ASP A 272 -45.15 -0.60 17.47
N ASP A 273 -44.54 -1.64 16.91
CA ASP A 273 -44.75 -3.03 17.32
C ASP A 273 -43.77 -3.44 18.42
N GLN A 274 -44.17 -4.39 19.27
CA GLN A 274 -43.38 -4.82 20.42
C GLN A 274 -43.23 -6.35 20.43
N PHE A 275 -42.00 -6.83 20.42
CA PHE A 275 -41.66 -8.24 20.52
C PHE A 275 -41.14 -8.54 21.91
N VAL A 276 -41.94 -9.23 22.72
CA VAL A 276 -41.69 -9.47 24.15
C VAL A 276 -41.27 -10.91 24.36
N PHE A 277 -40.03 -11.11 24.82
CA PHE A 277 -39.47 -12.43 25.10
C PHE A 277 -39.70 -12.85 26.55
N ALA A 278 -40.15 -14.09 26.74
CA ALA A 278 -40.17 -14.74 28.06
C ALA A 278 -38.85 -15.48 28.35
N ASP A 279 -38.71 -15.95 29.59
CA ASP A 279 -37.56 -16.74 30.03
C ASP A 279 -37.39 -18.05 29.25
N ALA A 280 -36.15 -18.34 28.84
CA ALA A 280 -35.72 -19.62 28.25
C ALA A 280 -36.50 -20.02 26.98
N VAL A 281 -36.87 -19.04 26.16
CA VAL A 281 -37.55 -19.23 24.87
C VAL A 281 -36.56 -19.09 23.71
N SER A 282 -36.58 -20.03 22.76
CA SER A 282 -35.78 -19.97 21.54
C SER A 282 -36.60 -19.47 20.35
N LEU A 283 -36.11 -18.43 19.67
CA LEU A 283 -36.56 -18.06 18.33
C LEU A 283 -35.48 -18.49 17.33
N THR A 284 -35.79 -19.43 16.43
CA THR A 284 -34.84 -19.84 15.36
C THR A 284 -35.24 -19.31 13.98
N GLY A 285 -36.42 -18.70 13.87
CA GLY A 285 -36.86 -17.98 12.69
C GLY A 285 -36.39 -16.52 12.70
N THR A 286 -36.92 -15.71 11.78
CA THR A 286 -36.58 -14.29 11.67
C THR A 286 -37.68 -13.41 12.28
N LEU A 287 -37.28 -12.33 12.93
CA LEU A 287 -38.14 -11.28 13.44
C LEU A 287 -37.90 -10.00 12.64
N ASP A 288 -38.95 -9.30 12.22
CA ASP A 288 -38.83 -8.03 11.51
C ASP A 288 -39.89 -7.05 12.02
N GLY A 289 -39.47 -5.87 12.50
CA GLY A 289 -40.39 -4.78 12.83
C GLY A 289 -41.09 -4.22 11.59
N GLU A 290 -40.46 -4.32 10.42
CA GLU A 290 -40.83 -3.59 9.22
C GLU A 290 -40.93 -2.06 9.50
N ALA A 291 -41.96 -1.37 9.03
CA ALA A 291 -41.99 0.09 9.08
C ALA A 291 -42.66 0.62 10.36
N GLY A 292 -41.87 1.11 11.30
CA GLY A 292 -42.42 1.49 12.59
C GLY A 292 -41.45 2.16 13.53
N PHE A 293 -41.88 2.38 14.76
CA PHE A 293 -40.96 2.48 15.89
C PHE A 293 -41.07 1.23 16.75
N ASP A 294 -40.32 0.21 16.35
CA ASP A 294 -40.48 -1.15 16.85
C ASP A 294 -39.54 -1.43 18.02
N THR A 295 -40.01 -2.23 18.96
CA THR A 295 -39.36 -2.49 20.24
C THR A 295 -39.08 -3.99 20.42
N LEU A 296 -37.82 -4.31 20.66
CA LEU A 296 -37.39 -5.64 21.10
C LEU A 296 -37.22 -5.65 22.63
N ASP A 297 -38.03 -6.45 23.32
CA ASP A 297 -38.19 -6.40 24.78
C ASP A 297 -37.83 -7.71 25.47
N PHE A 298 -36.78 -7.67 26.27
CA PHE A 298 -36.26 -8.76 27.10
C PHE A 298 -36.47 -8.51 28.61
N GLN A 299 -37.28 -7.53 29.03
CA GLN A 299 -37.42 -7.19 30.46
C GLN A 299 -37.97 -8.34 31.32
N ASN A 300 -38.74 -9.24 30.71
CA ASN A 300 -39.29 -10.43 31.36
C ASN A 300 -38.30 -11.60 31.46
N VAL A 301 -37.12 -11.49 30.85
CA VAL A 301 -36.04 -12.46 31.00
C VAL A 301 -35.35 -12.25 32.35
N SER A 302 -35.43 -13.26 33.21
CA SER A 302 -34.90 -13.30 34.56
C SER A 302 -33.75 -14.29 34.74
N THR A 303 -33.38 -15.03 33.69
CA THR A 303 -32.28 -15.98 33.69
C THR A 303 -31.36 -15.83 32.47
N GLY A 304 -30.07 -15.61 32.73
CA GLY A 304 -28.99 -15.46 31.74
C GLY A 304 -28.85 -14.04 31.16
N VAL A 305 -27.71 -13.79 30.53
CA VAL A 305 -27.32 -12.49 29.99
C VAL A 305 -27.72 -12.43 28.52
N THR A 306 -28.48 -11.41 28.13
CA THR A 306 -28.83 -11.14 26.73
C THR A 306 -27.74 -10.30 26.08
N THR A 307 -27.21 -10.75 24.95
CA THR A 307 -26.36 -9.94 24.10
C THR A 307 -27.17 -9.52 22.88
N VAL A 308 -27.31 -8.22 22.66
CA VAL A 308 -27.89 -7.66 21.43
C VAL A 308 -26.76 -7.11 20.59
N SER A 309 -26.68 -7.58 19.36
CA SER A 309 -25.58 -7.37 18.43
C SER A 309 -26.09 -6.72 17.16
N ILE A 310 -25.86 -5.42 16.98
CA ILE A 310 -26.29 -4.73 15.76
C ILE A 310 -25.33 -5.05 14.62
N THR A 311 -25.87 -5.50 13.48
CA THR A 311 -25.10 -5.85 12.27
C THR A 311 -25.25 -4.80 11.18
N ALA A 312 -26.41 -4.16 11.09
CA ALA A 312 -26.69 -3.08 10.16
C ALA A 312 -27.78 -2.15 10.71
N THR A 313 -27.87 -0.98 10.11
CA THR A 313 -28.94 -0.02 10.36
C THR A 313 -29.46 0.47 9.01
N ASP A 314 -30.76 0.39 8.80
CA ASP A 314 -31.42 0.82 7.57
C ASP A 314 -32.50 1.90 7.83
N ALA A 315 -33.41 2.08 6.88
CA ALA A 315 -34.46 3.10 6.98
C ALA A 315 -35.56 2.72 7.99
N ASP A 316 -35.70 1.43 8.25
CA ASP A 316 -36.77 0.84 9.04
C ASP A 316 -36.27 0.62 10.48
N GLY A 317 -34.99 0.30 10.69
CA GLY A 317 -34.40 0.32 12.03
C GLY A 317 -33.03 -0.34 12.09
N ASN A 318 -32.76 -1.05 13.19
CA ASN A 318 -31.56 -1.85 13.35
C ASN A 318 -31.83 -3.32 13.04
N ASP A 319 -30.89 -3.90 12.31
CA ASP A 319 -30.83 -5.31 11.97
C ASP A 319 -29.69 -5.95 12.76
N GLY A 320 -29.91 -7.11 13.34
CA GLY A 320 -28.91 -7.71 14.21
C GLY A 320 -29.25 -9.10 14.71
N ASP A 321 -28.44 -9.52 15.67
CA ASP A 321 -28.58 -10.79 16.35
C ASP A 321 -28.81 -10.56 17.84
N ALA A 322 -29.76 -11.28 18.42
CA ALA A 322 -30.04 -11.24 19.84
C ALA A 322 -29.95 -12.65 20.42
N ASP A 323 -28.94 -12.87 21.27
CA ASP A 323 -28.74 -14.13 21.96
C ASP A 323 -29.58 -14.17 23.26
N ASN A 324 -30.63 -14.99 23.28
CA ASN A 324 -31.27 -15.46 24.52
C ASN A 324 -30.47 -16.68 25.03
N PRO A 325 -30.26 -16.89 26.34
CA PRO A 325 -29.19 -17.74 26.84
C PRO A 325 -29.58 -19.22 26.74
N SER A 326 -29.46 -19.79 25.54
CA SER A 326 -29.40 -21.22 25.31
C SER A 326 -28.36 -21.54 24.22
N THR A 327 -27.10 -21.61 24.66
CA THR A 327 -25.94 -22.24 24.01
C THR A 327 -25.58 -21.81 22.59
N ASP A 328 -24.45 -21.10 22.54
CA ASP A 328 -23.46 -20.89 21.46
C ASP A 328 -23.59 -19.58 20.66
N PRO A 329 -22.54 -18.74 20.60
CA PRO A 329 -22.51 -17.54 19.78
C PRO A 329 -22.25 -17.97 18.33
N ILE A 330 -23.30 -18.28 17.58
CA ILE A 330 -23.18 -18.51 16.15
C ILE A 330 -23.55 -17.20 15.47
N ILE A 331 -22.54 -16.54 14.90
CA ILE A 331 -22.70 -15.56 13.83
C ILE A 331 -23.46 -16.28 12.70
N ASN A 332 -24.78 -16.16 12.70
CA ASN A 332 -25.59 -16.62 11.59
C ASN A 332 -25.45 -15.56 10.49
N ALA A 333 -25.27 -15.98 9.24
CA ALA A 333 -25.03 -15.05 8.11
C ALA A 333 -26.24 -14.15 7.80
N THR A 334 -27.38 -14.40 8.43
CA THR A 334 -28.61 -13.60 8.34
C THR A 334 -28.99 -13.09 9.74
N PRO A 335 -29.28 -11.79 9.90
CA PRO A 335 -29.71 -11.24 11.19
C PRO A 335 -31.00 -11.91 11.66
N ASN A 336 -31.08 -12.22 12.96
CA ASN A 336 -32.25 -12.87 13.56
C ASN A 336 -33.39 -11.86 13.85
N PHE A 337 -33.07 -10.57 13.97
CA PHE A 337 -34.02 -9.47 14.00
C PHE A 337 -33.70 -8.40 12.97
N ARG A 338 -34.72 -7.71 12.49
CA ARG A 338 -34.62 -6.59 11.54
C ARG A 338 -35.58 -5.47 11.91
N GLY A 339 -35.27 -4.25 11.48
CA GLY A 339 -36.18 -3.10 11.61
C GLY A 339 -36.48 -2.67 13.05
N ILE A 340 -35.57 -2.88 14.01
CA ILE A 340 -35.84 -2.56 15.43
C ILE A 340 -35.27 -1.20 15.85
N ASN A 341 -36.09 -0.35 16.46
CA ASN A 341 -35.69 1.01 16.84
C ASN A 341 -35.42 1.18 18.35
N SER A 342 -36.01 0.32 19.19
CA SER A 342 -35.86 0.36 20.64
C SER A 342 -35.56 -1.01 21.25
N PHE A 343 -34.64 -1.04 22.21
CA PHE A 343 -34.22 -2.26 22.88
C PHE A 343 -34.37 -2.13 24.39
N LEU A 344 -35.08 -3.09 24.99
CA LEU A 344 -35.25 -3.17 26.44
C LEU A 344 -34.55 -4.44 26.96
N GLY A 345 -33.45 -4.26 27.67
CA GLY A 345 -32.65 -5.33 28.24
C GLY A 345 -33.27 -5.95 29.50
N ALA A 346 -32.70 -7.08 29.90
CA ALA A 346 -33.19 -7.86 31.05
C ALA A 346 -33.13 -7.07 32.37
N SER A 347 -34.12 -7.29 33.24
CA SER A 347 -34.27 -6.55 34.49
C SER A 347 -33.24 -6.89 35.59
N ILE A 348 -32.42 -7.92 35.39
CA ILE A 348 -31.44 -8.42 36.36
C ILE A 348 -30.02 -7.84 36.20
N GLY A 349 -29.79 -6.98 35.19
CA GLY A 349 -28.49 -6.35 34.91
C GLY A 349 -27.47 -7.29 34.25
N GLY A 350 -26.56 -6.73 33.45
CA GLY A 350 -25.50 -7.46 32.75
C GLY A 350 -25.81 -7.83 31.30
N SER A 351 -26.96 -7.44 30.74
CA SER A 351 -27.19 -7.50 29.29
C SER A 351 -26.20 -6.60 28.58
N VAL A 352 -25.65 -7.05 27.45
CA VAL A 352 -24.68 -6.29 26.66
C VAL A 352 -25.30 -5.86 25.34
N PHE A 353 -25.11 -4.61 24.96
CA PHE A 353 -25.57 -4.02 23.71
C PHE A 353 -24.36 -3.63 22.87
N LEU A 354 -24.10 -4.39 21.81
CA LEU A 354 -23.02 -4.16 20.86
C LEU A 354 -23.55 -3.32 19.71
N GLY A 355 -22.97 -2.14 19.50
CA GLY A 355 -23.26 -1.28 18.35
C GLY A 355 -22.93 -1.93 17.01
N PRO A 356 -23.24 -1.25 15.88
CA PRO A 356 -22.83 -1.69 14.57
C PRO A 356 -21.31 -1.60 14.40
N SER A 357 -20.77 -2.27 13.38
CA SER A 357 -19.40 -2.06 12.89
C SER A 357 -19.28 -0.73 12.14
N ALA A 358 -19.45 0.40 12.83
CA ALA A 358 -19.31 1.76 12.29
C ALA A 358 -19.13 2.79 13.43
N ASP A 359 -18.60 3.98 13.13
CA ASP A 359 -18.49 5.07 14.10
C ASP A 359 -19.88 5.46 14.66
N THR A 360 -20.09 5.30 15.97
CA THR A 360 -21.34 5.71 16.61
C THR A 360 -21.14 6.66 17.79
N ILE A 361 -22.19 7.45 18.07
CA ILE A 361 -22.25 8.29 19.26
C ILE A 361 -23.31 7.72 20.18
N TRP A 362 -22.92 7.42 21.42
CA TRP A 362 -23.76 6.91 22.49
C TRP A 362 -24.03 8.01 23.51
N PHE A 363 -25.28 8.31 23.78
CA PHE A 363 -25.71 9.23 24.82
C PHE A 363 -26.34 8.47 25.98
N VAL A 364 -25.62 8.33 27.08
CA VAL A 364 -26.12 7.70 28.30
C VAL A 364 -26.91 8.72 29.12
N THR A 365 -28.24 8.63 29.06
CA THR A 365 -29.16 9.60 29.69
C THR A 365 -29.80 9.09 30.98
N GLY A 366 -29.64 7.80 31.30
CA GLY A 366 -30.17 7.16 32.52
C GLY A 366 -29.40 5.90 32.89
N ALA A 367 -29.93 5.13 33.85
CA ALA A 367 -29.26 3.93 34.34
C ALA A 367 -29.39 2.78 33.31
N GLY A 368 -28.28 2.35 32.70
CA GLY A 368 -28.30 1.33 31.65
C GLY A 368 -28.99 1.81 30.37
N SER A 369 -29.27 3.10 30.23
CA SER A 369 -30.20 3.60 29.22
C SER A 369 -29.66 4.83 28.51
N GLY A 370 -29.97 4.91 27.22
CA GLY A 370 -29.47 5.96 26.38
C GLY A 370 -30.00 5.87 24.97
N THR A 371 -29.41 6.69 24.12
CA THR A 371 -29.54 6.55 22.68
C THR A 371 -28.19 6.30 22.05
N TYR A 372 -28.16 5.64 20.90
CA TYR A 372 -26.99 5.61 20.04
C TYR A 372 -27.38 5.85 18.59
N GLY A 373 -26.44 6.30 17.77
CA GLY A 373 -26.69 6.46 16.35
C GLY A 373 -25.45 6.89 15.58
N PRO A 374 -25.53 6.89 14.24
CA PRO A 374 -24.47 7.43 13.40
C PRO A 374 -24.27 8.92 13.69
N THR A 375 -23.08 9.44 13.38
CA THR A 375 -22.74 10.87 13.51
C THR A 375 -23.71 11.81 12.77
N THR A 376 -24.48 11.29 11.79
CA THR A 376 -25.65 11.94 11.18
C THR A 376 -26.79 10.93 10.99
N GLY A 377 -27.91 11.06 11.71
CA GLY A 377 -29.07 10.16 11.51
C GLY A 377 -30.08 10.15 12.65
N THR A 378 -30.99 9.16 12.61
CA THR A 378 -31.97 8.86 13.66
C THR A 378 -31.26 8.18 14.84
N GLU A 379 -31.60 8.58 16.06
CA GLU A 379 -31.10 7.98 17.29
C GLU A 379 -31.98 6.78 17.71
N PHE A 380 -31.34 5.69 18.16
CA PHE A 380 -31.99 4.45 18.60
C PHE A 380 -31.86 4.28 20.10
N ALA A 381 -32.93 3.85 20.76
CA ALA A 381 -32.99 3.82 22.22
C ALA A 381 -32.63 2.45 22.79
N PHE A 382 -31.84 2.42 23.85
CA PHE A 382 -31.58 1.22 24.64
C PHE A 382 -31.86 1.48 26.13
N THR A 383 -32.22 0.45 26.88
CA THR A 383 -32.43 0.51 28.34
C THR A 383 -32.03 -0.80 28.99
N ASN A 384 -31.45 -0.74 30.19
CA ASN A 384 -30.88 -1.87 30.94
C ASN A 384 -29.76 -2.64 30.23
N PHE A 385 -28.89 -1.94 29.50
CA PHE A 385 -27.72 -2.53 28.86
C PHE A 385 -26.40 -1.92 29.34
N ASP A 386 -25.39 -2.76 29.42
CA ASP A 386 -23.98 -2.37 29.25
C ASP A 386 -23.73 -2.18 27.76
N ILE A 387 -22.88 -1.23 27.39
CA ILE A 387 -22.73 -0.80 25.99
C ILE A 387 -21.34 -1.07 25.47
N ALA A 388 -21.23 -1.42 24.19
CA ALA A 388 -19.94 -1.54 23.53
C ALA A 388 -19.92 -1.12 22.06
N GLY A 389 -18.81 -0.49 21.66
CA GLY A 389 -18.61 0.16 20.34
C GLY A 389 -18.22 -0.77 19.18
N ARG A 390 -17.71 -1.97 19.46
CA ARG A 390 -17.06 -2.85 18.45
C ARG A 390 -15.77 -2.24 17.89
N GLU A 391 -15.54 -2.36 16.60
CA GLU A 391 -14.20 -2.23 15.99
C GLU A 391 -13.87 -0.81 15.50
N PHE A 392 -14.85 0.07 15.39
CA PHE A 392 -14.71 1.43 14.86
C PHE A 392 -14.56 2.47 15.98
N ALA A 393 -14.52 3.76 15.64
CA ALA A 393 -14.34 4.81 16.64
C ALA A 393 -15.69 5.25 17.21
N ASP A 394 -15.92 4.95 18.47
CA ASP A 394 -17.18 5.22 19.16
C ASP A 394 -17.03 6.30 20.23
N THR A 395 -18.03 7.16 20.34
CA THR A 395 -18.06 8.23 21.33
C THR A 395 -19.15 7.96 22.36
N PHE A 396 -18.76 7.67 23.60
CA PHE A 396 -19.63 7.49 24.75
C PHE A 396 -19.75 8.79 25.55
N ILE A 397 -20.90 9.43 25.47
CA ILE A 397 -21.23 10.66 26.18
C ILE A 397 -22.15 10.32 27.35
N ILE A 398 -21.67 10.52 28.56
CA ILE A 398 -22.47 10.38 29.77
C ILE A 398 -23.18 11.70 30.04
N ASN A 399 -24.50 11.70 30.20
CA ASN A 399 -25.30 12.92 30.37
C ASN A 399 -26.36 12.70 31.48
N GLY A 400 -25.89 12.38 32.69
CA GLY A 400 -26.71 12.16 33.89
C GLY A 400 -27.08 10.71 34.22
N GLY A 401 -26.59 9.71 33.47
CA GLY A 401 -26.87 8.28 33.67
C GLY A 401 -25.74 7.45 34.25
N SER A 402 -25.90 6.12 34.33
CA SER A 402 -24.84 5.17 34.73
C SER A 402 -25.05 3.80 34.10
N VAL A 403 -24.02 3.17 33.56
CA VAL A 403 -24.07 1.77 33.07
C VAL A 403 -23.16 0.89 33.95
N LEU A 404 -23.29 -0.45 33.96
CA LEU A 404 -22.36 -1.29 34.75
C LEU A 404 -21.02 -1.43 34.02
N GLY A 405 -21.02 -1.31 32.69
CA GLY A 405 -19.81 -1.31 31.86
C GLY A 405 -19.99 -0.53 30.54
N ILE A 406 -18.93 0.14 30.14
CA ILE A 406 -18.69 0.68 28.80
C ILE A 406 -17.47 -0.04 28.26
N ASP A 407 -17.58 -0.66 27.11
CA ASP A 407 -16.43 -1.25 26.45
C ASP A 407 -16.26 -0.59 25.09
N GLY A 408 -15.15 0.09 24.86
CA GLY A 408 -14.89 0.62 23.53
C GLY A 408 -14.90 -0.48 22.45
N ASN A 409 -14.36 -1.66 22.76
CA ASN A 409 -14.26 -2.76 21.81
C ASN A 409 -14.19 -4.14 22.48
N ILE A 410 -15.17 -5.00 22.20
CA ILE A 410 -15.23 -6.38 22.74
C ILE A 410 -14.46 -7.40 21.88
N THR A 411 -14.13 -7.07 20.62
CA THR A 411 -13.77 -8.06 19.58
C THR A 411 -12.35 -7.96 18.99
N ALA A 412 -11.53 -6.95 19.31
CA ALA A 412 -10.18 -6.89 18.76
C ALA A 412 -9.11 -6.34 19.72
N ASN A 413 -8.04 -7.11 19.87
CA ASN A 413 -6.71 -6.63 20.22
C ASN A 413 -5.78 -6.94 19.02
N PRO A 414 -5.16 -5.95 18.36
CA PRO A 414 -5.21 -4.52 18.62
C PRO A 414 -6.48 -3.87 18.06
N LYS A 415 -6.86 -2.77 18.70
CA LYS A 415 -8.04 -1.96 18.43
C LYS A 415 -7.98 -1.29 17.04
N VAL A 416 -9.10 -1.22 16.31
CA VAL A 416 -9.15 -0.70 14.92
C VAL A 416 -9.67 0.76 14.83
N GLY A 417 -10.34 1.27 15.86
CA GLY A 417 -10.78 2.67 15.97
C GLY A 417 -10.47 3.26 17.34
N ASN A 418 -10.41 4.59 17.46
CA ASN A 418 -10.13 5.23 18.74
C ASN A 418 -11.42 5.69 19.43
N ASP A 419 -11.72 5.13 20.60
CA ASP A 419 -12.96 5.39 21.33
C ASP A 419 -12.82 6.53 22.32
N THR A 420 -13.87 7.31 22.42
CA THR A 420 -13.93 8.50 23.26
C THR A 420 -14.99 8.34 24.34
N LEU A 421 -14.60 8.48 25.60
CA LEU A 421 -15.49 8.68 26.73
C LEU A 421 -15.53 10.16 27.11
N ILE A 422 -16.72 10.75 27.15
CA ILE A 422 -16.98 12.09 27.67
C ILE A 422 -17.86 11.94 28.91
N ALA A 423 -17.33 12.32 30.07
CA ALA A 423 -18.07 12.36 31.31
C ALA A 423 -19.10 13.51 31.33
N ASP A 424 -19.91 13.54 32.39
CA ASP A 424 -21.13 14.33 32.44
C ASP A 424 -20.90 15.84 32.26
N SER A 425 -21.46 16.37 31.16
CA SER A 425 -21.38 17.78 30.80
C SER A 425 -22.02 18.77 31.80
N ALA A 426 -22.79 18.30 32.79
CA ALA A 426 -23.54 19.16 33.69
C ALA A 426 -23.06 19.15 35.17
N ILE A 427 -22.11 18.29 35.55
CA ILE A 427 -21.68 18.11 36.94
C ILE A 427 -20.17 17.89 37.06
N ASN A 428 -19.64 18.12 38.27
CA ASN A 428 -18.27 17.73 38.60
C ASN A 428 -18.18 16.20 38.69
N SER A 429 -17.49 15.60 37.74
CA SER A 429 -17.18 14.18 37.65
C SER A 429 -15.81 13.89 38.26
N THR A 430 -15.62 12.67 38.78
CA THR A 430 -14.29 12.18 39.14
C THR A 430 -14.03 10.91 38.36
N ILE A 431 -13.10 10.96 37.41
CA ILE A 431 -12.73 9.83 36.56
C ILE A 431 -11.44 9.24 37.12
N ASN A 432 -11.41 7.96 37.45
CA ASN A 432 -10.16 7.27 37.74
C ASN A 432 -9.82 6.35 36.58
N ILE A 433 -8.59 6.44 36.11
CA ILE A 433 -8.01 5.50 35.17
C ILE A 433 -7.19 4.51 36.00
N THR A 434 -7.57 3.24 35.93
CA THR A 434 -7.09 2.14 36.80
C THR A 434 -6.35 1.04 36.08
N ALA A 435 -6.38 1.02 34.74
CA ALA A 435 -5.44 0.33 33.84
C ALA A 435 -5.41 1.07 32.49
N ASP A 436 -4.58 0.62 31.56
CA ASP A 436 -4.47 1.25 30.24
C ASP A 436 -5.79 1.09 29.49
N GLY A 437 -6.43 2.21 29.12
CA GLY A 437 -7.76 2.20 28.53
C GLY A 437 -8.90 1.80 29.47
N GLU A 438 -8.63 1.54 30.75
CA GLU A 438 -9.64 1.09 31.72
C GLU A 438 -9.77 2.03 32.93
N GLY A 439 -10.99 2.16 33.43
CA GLY A 439 -11.24 3.01 34.58
C GLY A 439 -12.68 3.02 35.04
N ASN A 440 -12.98 3.98 35.91
CA ASN A 440 -14.33 4.20 36.40
C ASN A 440 -14.62 5.68 36.64
N ILE A 441 -15.91 6.01 36.63
CA ILE A 441 -16.41 7.34 37.00
C ILE A 441 -16.96 7.25 38.42
N VAL A 442 -16.25 7.82 39.40
CA VAL A 442 -16.64 7.79 40.81
C VAL A 442 -17.94 8.53 41.05
N GLY A 443 -18.88 7.86 41.74
CA GLY A 443 -20.21 8.41 42.02
C GLY A 443 -21.25 8.00 40.98
N GLN A 444 -20.83 7.37 39.89
CA GLN A 444 -21.67 6.66 38.93
C GLN A 444 -21.25 5.18 38.94
N ALA A 445 -22.15 4.26 38.62
CA ALA A 445 -21.81 2.83 38.56
C ALA A 445 -21.00 2.43 37.31
N THR A 446 -20.36 3.39 36.65
CA THR A 446 -19.78 3.28 35.31
C THR A 446 -18.31 2.91 35.37
N SER A 447 -17.96 1.67 35.01
CA SER A 447 -16.61 1.33 34.56
C SER A 447 -16.50 1.43 33.05
N PHE A 448 -15.30 1.75 32.57
CA PHE A 448 -14.97 1.71 31.15
C PHE A 448 -13.74 0.84 30.93
N THR A 449 -13.69 0.16 29.79
CA THR A 449 -12.54 -0.59 29.29
C THR A 449 -12.35 -0.27 27.81
N ASN A 450 -11.13 -0.46 27.31
CA ASN A 450 -10.78 -0.19 25.92
C ASN A 450 -11.18 1.23 25.45
N ILE A 451 -10.91 2.29 26.21
CA ILE A 451 -11.17 3.70 25.80
C ILE A 451 -9.86 4.47 25.61
N ASP A 452 -9.67 5.15 24.49
CA ASP A 452 -8.43 5.90 24.19
C ASP A 452 -8.53 7.38 24.53
N PHE A 453 -9.71 8.00 24.37
CA PHE A 453 -9.91 9.41 24.71
C PHE A 453 -10.83 9.54 25.93
N VAL A 454 -10.42 10.28 26.95
CA VAL A 454 -11.21 10.50 28.17
C VAL A 454 -11.35 11.99 28.44
N PHE A 455 -12.59 12.49 28.48
CA PHE A 455 -12.91 13.91 28.70
C PHE A 455 -13.81 14.13 29.93
N GLY A 456 -13.55 15.18 30.71
CA GLY A 456 -14.30 15.50 31.94
C GLY A 456 -15.72 16.06 31.73
N GLY A 457 -15.96 16.79 30.63
CA GLY A 457 -17.27 17.36 30.32
C GLY A 457 -17.29 18.88 30.45
N ALA A 458 -18.28 19.46 31.14
CA ALA A 458 -18.43 20.91 31.32
C ALA A 458 -18.45 21.33 32.82
N GLY A 459 -18.17 20.38 33.72
CA GLY A 459 -18.06 20.58 35.16
C GLY A 459 -16.65 20.97 35.59
N ASN A 460 -16.40 21.02 36.91
CA ASN A 460 -15.03 21.04 37.41
C ASN A 460 -14.62 19.61 37.72
N ASP A 461 -13.96 18.97 36.78
CA ASP A 461 -13.75 17.54 36.78
C ASP A 461 -12.40 17.18 37.42
N ILE A 462 -12.35 16.01 38.06
CA ILE A 462 -11.13 15.46 38.64
C ILE A 462 -10.77 14.19 37.88
N ILE A 463 -9.63 14.19 37.19
CA ILE A 463 -9.14 13.02 36.48
C ILE A 463 -7.95 12.49 37.26
N ASN A 464 -8.08 11.30 37.83
CA ASN A 464 -7.03 10.62 38.58
C ASN A 464 -6.43 9.52 37.71
N VAL A 465 -5.14 9.61 37.44
CA VAL A 465 -4.37 8.52 36.82
C VAL A 465 -3.43 7.99 37.90
N ALA A 466 -3.66 6.74 38.32
CA ALA A 466 -2.97 6.17 39.47
C ALA A 466 -2.47 4.75 39.18
N GLY A 467 -1.16 4.63 38.94
CA GLY A 467 -0.44 3.36 38.85
C GLY A 467 -0.49 2.66 37.48
N VAL A 468 -0.69 3.41 36.38
CA VAL A 468 -0.96 2.88 35.02
C VAL A 468 -0.43 3.81 33.92
N ASP A 469 -0.08 3.26 32.76
CA ASP A 469 0.49 3.95 31.59
C ASP A 469 -0.64 4.21 30.56
N PHE A 470 -1.48 5.22 30.79
CA PHE A 470 -2.57 5.54 29.87
C PHE A 470 -2.02 6.13 28.55
N SER A 471 -2.05 5.35 27.47
CA SER A 471 -1.57 5.69 26.11
C SER A 471 -2.59 6.48 25.27
N GLY A 472 -3.47 7.22 25.93
CA GLY A 472 -4.60 7.90 25.32
C GLY A 472 -4.64 9.40 25.62
N VAL A 473 -5.61 10.12 25.07
CA VAL A 473 -5.75 11.57 25.31
C VAL A 473 -6.70 11.81 26.48
N ILE A 474 -6.25 12.65 27.41
CA ILE A 474 -7.06 13.11 28.54
C ILE A 474 -7.35 14.61 28.38
N GLY A 475 -8.61 15.01 28.50
CA GLY A 475 -8.99 16.42 28.56
C GLY A 475 -9.95 16.72 29.71
N GLY A 476 -9.79 17.88 30.35
CA GLY A 476 -10.73 18.33 31.39
C GLY A 476 -12.11 18.68 30.84
N GLY A 477 -12.15 19.21 29.61
CA GLY A 477 -13.38 19.76 29.03
C GLY A 477 -13.52 21.25 29.37
N THR A 478 -14.72 21.72 29.69
CA THR A 478 -14.97 23.12 30.09
C THR A 478 -15.09 23.20 31.60
N GLY A 479 -14.41 24.12 32.25
CA GLY A 479 -14.49 24.27 33.71
C GLY A 479 -13.12 24.31 34.35
N ASN A 480 -13.07 24.27 35.69
CA ASN A 480 -11.81 24.23 36.42
C ASN A 480 -11.47 22.79 36.76
N ASP A 481 -10.74 22.15 35.86
CA ASP A 481 -10.43 20.73 35.96
C ASP A 481 -9.12 20.47 36.70
N THR A 482 -9.01 19.30 37.32
CA THR A 482 -7.83 18.87 38.08
C THR A 482 -7.38 17.51 37.57
N LEU A 483 -6.21 17.44 36.94
CA LEU A 483 -5.52 16.20 36.63
C LEU A 483 -4.58 15.83 37.80
N ASN A 484 -4.92 14.75 38.51
CA ASN A 484 -4.05 14.16 39.52
C ASN A 484 -3.32 12.95 38.91
N TYR A 485 -2.08 13.17 38.52
CA TYR A 485 -1.22 12.12 37.98
C TYR A 485 -0.25 11.67 39.09
N ASN A 486 -0.53 10.53 39.73
CA ASN A 486 0.30 9.98 40.80
C ASN A 486 1.19 8.87 40.26
N TYR A 487 2.16 9.27 39.44
CA TYR A 487 3.30 8.46 39.03
C TYR A 487 4.51 9.38 38.90
N THR A 488 5.72 8.86 39.13
CA THR A 488 6.97 9.62 38.93
C THR A 488 7.11 9.92 37.44
N VAL A 489 6.67 11.11 37.02
CA VAL A 489 6.68 11.54 35.62
C VAL A 489 8.10 11.81 35.15
N PRO A 490 8.46 11.37 33.95
CA PRO A 490 9.30 12.15 33.08
C PRO A 490 8.48 12.57 31.84
N THR A 491 8.65 13.82 31.41
CA THR A 491 8.05 14.48 30.23
C THR A 491 6.64 15.07 30.35
N VAL A 492 6.54 16.36 29.99
CA VAL A 492 5.30 17.12 29.76
C VAL A 492 5.41 17.74 28.36
N THR A 493 4.62 17.26 27.39
CA THR A 493 4.57 17.83 26.02
C THR A 493 3.54 18.97 25.97
N VAL A 494 3.81 20.07 25.24
CA VAL A 494 2.87 21.17 25.00
C VAL A 494 2.66 21.34 23.50
N THR A 495 1.44 21.16 23.02
CA THR A 495 1.02 21.36 21.62
C THR A 495 -0.28 22.17 21.53
N GLY A 496 -0.64 22.62 20.33
CA GLY A 496 -2.04 22.93 19.99
C GLY A 496 -2.27 24.31 19.43
N LEU A 497 -2.72 24.37 18.17
CA LEU A 497 -3.95 25.08 17.75
C LEU A 497 -4.35 24.63 16.31
N GLY A 498 -5.53 24.02 16.16
CA GLY A 498 -6.10 23.64 14.85
C GLY A 498 -7.63 23.44 14.84
N SER A 499 -8.37 24.53 14.58
CA SER A 499 -9.75 24.70 14.04
C SER A 499 -10.95 23.82 14.51
N ARG A 500 -11.60 24.28 15.60
CA ARG A 500 -13.06 24.34 15.99
C ARG A 500 -13.42 23.55 17.27
N PRO A 501 -14.35 24.02 18.13
CA PRO A 501 -14.75 25.39 18.49
C PRO A 501 -14.52 25.74 19.98
N ASP A 502 -13.98 26.95 20.23
CA ASP A 502 -14.06 27.80 21.43
C ASP A 502 -14.41 27.21 22.80
N ILE A 503 -13.40 26.92 23.65
CA ILE A 503 -13.53 26.84 25.12
C ILE A 503 -12.24 27.41 25.75
N TYR A 504 -12.38 28.33 26.72
CA TYR A 504 -11.37 29.30 27.20
C TYR A 504 -10.51 28.84 28.40
N ASP A 505 -9.19 29.13 28.33
CA ASP A 505 -8.24 29.77 29.31
C ASP A 505 -7.95 29.24 30.76
N THR A 506 -6.66 29.38 31.13
CA THR A 506 -5.91 29.38 32.41
C THR A 506 -5.71 28.08 33.20
N ALA A 507 -4.62 27.36 32.92
CA ALA A 507 -4.07 26.32 33.80
C ALA A 507 -2.81 26.81 34.55
N SER A 508 -2.78 26.69 35.88
CA SER A 508 -1.55 26.79 36.67
C SER A 508 -1.11 25.40 37.10
N VAL A 509 0.02 24.90 36.57
CA VAL A 509 0.63 23.64 37.01
C VAL A 509 1.41 23.89 38.30
N ALA A 510 0.97 23.31 39.42
CA ALA A 510 1.68 23.36 40.69
C ALA A 510 2.03 21.95 41.15
N LEU A 511 3.29 21.56 40.98
CA LEU A 511 3.82 20.29 41.50
C LEU A 511 3.95 20.38 43.03
N GLY A 512 3.21 19.53 43.74
CA GLY A 512 3.04 19.61 45.20
C GLY A 512 4.27 19.16 46.01
N ALA A 513 4.47 19.82 47.16
CA ALA A 513 5.65 19.77 48.02
C ALA A 513 5.88 18.49 48.87
N ASN A 514 5.43 17.30 48.44
CA ASN A 514 5.61 16.06 49.23
C ASN A 514 5.97 14.83 48.37
N GLY A 515 7.16 14.85 47.75
CA GLY A 515 8.06 13.75 47.30
C GLY A 515 7.52 12.39 46.81
N PRO A 516 8.21 11.80 45.80
CA PRO A 516 9.43 11.08 46.14
C PRO A 516 10.70 11.64 45.49
N SER A 517 11.80 11.28 46.13
CA SER A 517 13.20 11.49 45.76
C SER A 517 13.53 10.97 44.36
N LEU A 518 14.23 11.77 43.55
CA LEU A 518 14.97 11.29 42.38
C LEU A 518 16.32 10.75 42.88
N ASP A 519 16.38 9.47 43.25
CA ASP A 519 17.66 8.76 43.41
C ASP A 519 17.93 7.81 42.24
N GLY A 520 18.88 8.23 41.40
CA GLY A 520 19.90 7.34 40.87
C GLY A 520 19.55 6.45 39.66
N ASN A 521 20.07 6.89 38.52
CA ASN A 521 20.66 6.07 37.45
C ASN A 521 19.72 5.57 36.32
N GLY A 522 19.76 6.30 35.21
CA GLY A 522 19.64 5.75 33.87
C GLY A 522 18.32 6.04 33.16
N GLY A 523 18.35 7.05 32.29
CA GLY A 523 17.57 7.22 31.06
C GLY A 523 16.05 7.43 31.17
N THR A 524 15.59 8.49 30.53
CA THR A 524 14.24 8.57 29.98
C THR A 524 14.36 8.77 28.48
N VAL A 525 13.76 7.88 27.70
CA VAL A 525 13.61 7.91 26.25
C VAL A 525 12.14 8.19 26.00
N VAL A 526 11.87 9.24 25.23
CA VAL A 526 10.56 9.52 24.63
C VAL A 526 10.53 8.72 23.34
N ASP A 527 9.67 7.70 23.24
CA ASP A 527 9.42 7.04 21.95
C ASP A 527 8.35 7.79 21.14
N GLY A 528 8.48 7.71 19.81
CA GLY A 528 7.73 8.42 18.78
C GLY A 528 6.37 7.84 18.40
N GLY A 529 5.48 7.64 19.38
CA GLY A 529 4.04 7.59 19.17
C GLY A 529 3.43 9.00 19.16
N SER A 530 2.26 9.17 18.53
CA SER A 530 1.56 10.44 18.27
C SER A 530 0.98 11.15 19.52
N ASP A 531 1.70 11.23 20.64
CA ASP A 531 1.14 11.73 21.90
C ASP A 531 1.53 13.17 22.21
N ALA A 532 0.72 14.06 21.63
CA ALA A 532 0.79 15.49 21.77
C ALA A 532 -0.12 15.96 22.94
N PHE A 533 0.43 16.12 24.15
CA PHE A 533 -0.26 16.87 25.21
C PHE A 533 -0.37 18.34 24.78
N ASN A 534 -1.58 18.88 24.69
CA ASN A 534 -1.82 20.24 24.24
C ASN A 534 -2.08 21.19 25.43
N PHE A 535 -1.11 22.05 25.82
CA PHE A 535 -1.35 23.11 26.81
C PHE A 535 -1.47 24.48 26.13
N ILE A 536 -2.59 25.16 26.32
CA ILE A 536 -2.86 26.48 25.72
C ILE A 536 -2.50 27.58 26.73
N GLU A 537 -1.65 28.53 26.32
CA GLU A 537 -1.22 29.77 27.02
C GLU A 537 -0.24 29.64 28.23
N ILE A 538 1.07 29.47 27.96
CA ILE A 538 2.15 29.46 28.97
C ILE A 538 3.26 30.49 28.62
N ASP A 539 3.59 31.41 29.54
CA ASP A 539 4.67 32.43 29.37
C ASP A 539 6.06 31.96 29.84
N VAL A 540 6.09 31.12 30.89
CA VAL A 540 7.34 30.61 31.50
C VAL A 540 7.15 29.15 31.91
N ILE A 541 8.07 28.30 31.46
CA ILE A 541 8.21 26.91 31.90
C ILE A 541 9.49 26.82 32.73
N ASN A 542 9.39 26.31 33.96
CA ASN A 542 10.56 25.97 34.77
C ASN A 542 10.54 24.47 35.00
N GLY A 543 11.54 23.78 34.44
CA GLY A 543 11.85 22.40 34.81
C GLY A 543 12.37 22.33 36.25
N ILE A 544 12.58 21.10 36.69
CA ILE A 544 13.04 20.79 38.05
C ILE A 544 14.42 20.12 37.95
N SER A 545 14.92 19.50 39.02
CA SER A 545 16.10 18.65 38.88
C SER A 545 15.72 17.35 38.16
N GLY A 546 16.48 16.90 37.17
CA GLY A 546 16.23 15.72 36.34
C GLY A 546 16.56 16.00 34.87
N ILE A 547 16.70 14.95 34.04
CA ILE A 547 16.82 15.09 32.59
C ILE A 547 15.42 15.37 32.01
N ASP A 548 15.24 16.56 31.47
CA ASP A 548 13.99 17.06 30.90
C ASP A 548 14.07 17.16 29.36
N THR A 549 12.93 17.00 28.68
CA THR A 549 12.83 17.19 27.21
C THR A 549 11.66 18.13 26.89
N PHE A 550 11.93 19.18 26.11
CA PHE A 550 11.01 20.26 25.75
C PHE A 550 10.81 20.31 24.23
N ASN A 551 9.61 19.98 23.74
CA ASN A 551 9.24 20.12 22.33
C ASN A 551 8.49 21.46 22.11
N VAL A 552 9.00 22.32 21.22
CA VAL A 552 8.49 23.68 20.96
C VAL A 552 8.10 23.82 19.48
N GLN A 553 6.79 23.83 19.20
CA GLN A 553 6.30 23.84 17.81
C GLN A 553 5.87 25.19 17.25
N ALA A 554 5.56 26.15 18.12
CA ALA A 554 5.19 27.51 17.74
C ALA A 554 5.36 28.45 18.93
N THR A 555 5.53 29.74 18.65
CA THR A 555 5.42 30.81 19.66
C THR A 555 4.49 31.90 19.14
N SER A 556 3.53 32.33 19.96
CA SER A 556 2.63 33.46 19.67
C SER A 556 2.89 34.68 20.56
N ASN A 557 3.58 34.47 21.68
CA ASN A 557 4.11 35.47 22.62
C ASN A 557 5.53 35.04 23.04
N PRO A 558 6.33 35.90 23.69
CA PRO A 558 7.65 35.51 24.19
C PRO A 558 7.55 34.34 25.18
N LEU A 559 8.28 33.25 24.92
CA LEU A 559 8.32 32.05 25.76
C LEU A 559 9.71 31.89 26.37
N THR A 560 9.80 31.68 27.68
CA THR A 560 11.04 31.31 28.37
C THR A 560 10.94 29.91 28.96
N ILE A 561 11.90 29.05 28.64
CA ILE A 561 12.05 27.71 29.20
C ILE A 561 13.37 27.67 29.96
N ASN A 562 13.31 27.40 31.27
CA ASN A 562 14.47 27.12 32.11
C ASN A 562 14.43 25.62 32.42
N ALA A 563 15.42 24.86 31.98
CA ALA A 563 15.38 23.41 32.05
C ALA A 563 15.62 22.86 33.46
N GLY A 564 16.47 23.51 34.26
CA GLY A 564 16.73 23.10 35.64
C GLY A 564 18.08 22.41 35.80
N ASP A 565 18.18 21.41 36.67
CA ASP A 565 19.46 20.68 36.86
C ASP A 565 19.35 19.34 36.12
N GLY A 566 20.11 19.08 35.05
CA GLY A 566 19.98 17.85 34.28
C GLY A 566 20.60 17.95 32.88
N ASN A 567 20.72 16.83 32.17
CA ASN A 567 21.13 16.86 30.76
C ASN A 567 19.89 17.00 29.88
N ASP A 568 19.48 18.22 29.60
CA ASP A 568 18.15 18.50 29.07
C ASP A 568 18.14 18.63 27.54
N VAL A 569 16.98 18.44 26.92
CA VAL A 569 16.81 18.49 25.46
C VAL A 569 15.71 19.47 25.07
N PHE A 570 15.98 20.37 24.12
CA PHE A 570 14.99 21.24 23.50
C PHE A 570 14.85 20.88 22.02
N ASN A 571 13.67 20.53 21.54
CA ASN A 571 13.38 20.31 20.13
C ASN A 571 12.49 21.46 19.62
N VAL A 572 12.91 22.19 18.57
CA VAL A 572 12.18 23.32 17.99
C VAL A 572 11.83 23.01 16.54
N TYR A 573 10.56 22.75 16.26
CA TYR A 573 10.07 22.29 14.96
C TYR A 573 8.54 22.37 14.88
N SER A 574 7.95 22.74 13.76
CA SER A 574 6.49 22.62 13.55
C SER A 574 6.09 21.24 13.02
N ALA A 575 4.79 20.94 12.93
CA ALA A 575 4.29 19.70 12.31
C ALA A 575 4.71 19.51 10.85
N GLY A 576 5.14 20.58 10.17
CA GLY A 576 5.73 20.53 8.84
C GLY A 576 7.26 20.52 8.85
N ASN A 577 7.90 20.26 10.00
CA ASN A 577 9.35 20.38 10.22
C ASN A 577 9.93 21.73 9.76
N THR A 578 9.20 22.81 10.01
CA THR A 578 9.69 24.19 9.77
C THR A 578 9.77 24.96 11.08
N VAL A 579 10.60 25.99 11.17
CA VAL A 579 10.64 26.89 12.34
C VAL A 579 9.91 28.23 12.12
N ASN A 580 9.25 28.37 10.97
CA ASN A 580 8.47 29.56 10.57
C ASN A 580 7.39 29.99 11.58
N THR A 581 6.90 29.06 12.38
CA THR A 581 5.87 29.28 13.41
C THR A 581 6.40 29.90 14.70
N ILE A 582 7.72 30.08 14.84
CA ILE A 582 8.34 30.83 15.93
C ILE A 582 8.17 32.33 15.63
N SER A 583 7.00 32.85 16.00
CA SER A 583 6.55 34.20 15.64
C SER A 583 7.00 35.29 16.62
N ASP A 584 7.42 34.90 17.83
CA ASP A 584 8.01 35.79 18.85
C ASP A 584 9.21 35.12 19.54
N VAL A 585 9.93 35.86 20.39
CA VAL A 585 11.20 35.45 21.00
C VAL A 585 11.04 34.16 21.82
N LEU A 586 11.77 33.12 21.44
CA LEU A 586 11.95 31.90 22.23
C LEU A 586 13.27 31.98 23.01
N THR A 587 13.23 31.85 24.34
CA THR A 587 14.41 31.82 25.20
C THR A 587 14.56 30.44 25.84
N LEU A 588 15.68 29.76 25.59
CA LEU A 588 15.99 28.42 26.08
C LEU A 588 17.22 28.47 26.99
N ASN A 589 17.08 28.12 28.27
CA ASN A 589 18.19 28.06 29.22
C ASN A 589 18.37 26.61 29.68
N GLY A 590 19.51 26.01 29.36
CA GLY A 590 19.86 24.65 29.81
C GLY A 590 20.24 24.57 31.30
N ASP A 591 20.57 25.71 31.89
CA ASP A 591 21.03 25.84 33.28
C ASP A 591 22.30 25.02 33.61
N ASN A 592 22.22 23.94 34.39
CA ASN A 592 23.40 23.16 34.81
C ASN A 592 23.41 21.78 34.12
N ASP A 593 24.61 21.25 33.89
CA ASP A 593 24.90 19.96 33.25
C ASP A 593 25.01 20.07 31.71
N THR A 594 24.63 19.06 30.91
CA THR A 594 24.88 19.04 29.45
C THR A 594 23.60 19.04 28.65
N ASP A 595 23.30 20.16 28.01
CA ASP A 595 22.00 20.38 27.36
C ASP A 595 22.10 20.42 25.84
N THR A 596 21.05 19.96 25.16
CA THR A 596 20.99 19.86 23.70
C THR A 596 19.80 20.61 23.12
N ILE A 597 20.05 21.48 22.15
CA ILE A 597 19.00 22.12 21.35
C ILE A 597 19.00 21.50 19.96
N ASN A 598 17.85 21.06 19.47
CA ASN A 598 17.61 20.60 18.12
C ASN A 598 16.66 21.59 17.43
N ILE A 599 17.10 22.20 16.34
CA ILE A 599 16.33 23.09 15.48
C ILE A 599 16.07 22.36 14.17
N ASP A 600 14.82 22.01 13.89
CA ASP A 600 14.45 21.28 12.67
C ASP A 600 13.58 22.15 11.75
N ASP A 601 14.23 22.63 10.69
CA ASP A 601 13.66 23.38 9.58
C ASP A 601 13.69 22.57 8.26
N SER A 602 13.86 21.25 8.35
CA SER A 602 14.03 20.33 7.21
C SER A 602 12.88 20.29 6.22
N GLY A 603 11.68 20.69 6.63
CA GLY A 603 10.50 20.76 5.79
C GLY A 603 10.31 22.11 5.08
N ASP A 604 11.17 23.11 5.29
CA ASP A 604 11.03 24.40 4.62
C ASP A 604 11.52 24.32 3.16
N GLY A 605 10.62 24.51 2.20
CA GLY A 605 10.95 24.52 0.76
C GLY A 605 11.45 25.87 0.23
N THR A 606 11.53 26.90 1.07
CA THR A 606 11.84 28.28 0.69
C THR A 606 13.30 28.62 0.93
N THR A 607 13.91 29.41 0.05
CA THR A 607 15.24 29.99 0.29
C THR A 607 15.20 30.91 1.51
N ASN A 608 16.03 30.60 2.49
CA ASN A 608 16.13 31.31 3.76
C ASN A 608 17.57 31.79 4.01
N THR A 609 17.69 32.79 4.88
CA THR A 609 18.97 33.20 5.45
C THR A 609 18.97 32.89 6.93
N GLY A 610 20.06 32.30 7.43
CA GLY A 610 20.27 32.00 8.84
C GLY A 610 21.53 32.69 9.36
N THR A 611 21.52 33.16 10.60
CA THR A 611 22.70 33.69 11.27
C THR A 611 22.84 33.10 12.66
N LEU A 612 23.99 32.48 12.91
CA LEU A 612 24.35 31.84 14.16
C LEU A 612 25.39 32.66 14.92
N SER A 613 25.11 32.91 16.20
CA SER A 613 26.08 33.34 17.21
C SER A 613 26.18 32.28 18.32
N ASN A 614 26.98 32.51 19.36
CA ASN A 614 27.07 31.60 20.50
C ASN A 614 25.88 31.71 21.47
N THR A 615 24.93 32.63 21.25
CA THR A 615 23.76 32.84 22.13
C THR A 615 22.45 33.02 21.37
N THR A 616 22.49 33.07 20.04
CA THR A 616 21.31 33.40 19.23
C THR A 616 21.33 32.67 17.89
N LEU A 617 20.16 32.22 17.47
CA LEU A 617 19.85 31.82 16.10
C LEU A 617 18.73 32.71 15.56
N THR A 618 18.98 33.39 14.45
CA THR A 618 17.99 34.26 13.80
C THR A 618 17.90 33.93 12.32
N GLY A 619 16.75 34.23 11.69
CA GLY A 619 16.49 33.87 10.30
C GLY A 619 15.71 32.55 10.21
N LEU A 620 15.95 31.76 9.16
CA LEU A 620 15.24 30.48 8.91
C LEU A 620 13.70 30.66 8.89
N GLY A 621 13.25 31.79 8.32
CA GLY A 621 11.86 32.21 8.28
C GLY A 621 11.18 32.52 9.63
N MET A 622 11.88 32.40 10.75
CA MET A 622 11.43 32.90 12.05
C MET A 622 11.29 34.43 12.05
N THR A 623 10.27 34.94 12.76
CA THR A 623 10.05 36.40 12.85
C THR A 623 10.98 37.07 13.86
N ALA A 624 11.28 36.41 14.99
CA ALA A 624 12.13 36.95 16.06
C ALA A 624 13.42 36.15 16.29
N GLY A 625 13.35 34.82 16.28
CA GLY A 625 14.49 33.91 16.47
C GLY A 625 14.53 33.24 17.85
N VAL A 626 15.56 32.42 18.05
CA VAL A 626 15.82 31.68 19.29
C VAL A 626 17.02 32.30 20.00
N THR A 627 16.83 32.64 21.27
CA THR A 627 17.90 32.99 22.21
C THR A 627 18.16 31.78 23.09
N TYR A 628 19.42 31.44 23.29
CA TYR A 628 19.78 30.34 24.18
C TYR A 628 20.97 30.69 25.05
N GLY A 629 20.97 30.12 26.26
CA GLY A 629 22.01 30.30 27.27
C GLY A 629 22.30 28.97 27.96
N THR A 630 23.55 28.82 28.42
CA THR A 630 24.02 27.66 29.21
C THR A 630 23.69 26.29 28.60
N THR A 631 23.73 26.16 27.27
CA THR A 631 23.59 24.90 26.54
C THR A 631 24.90 24.48 25.88
N GLU A 632 25.11 23.16 25.76
CA GLU A 632 26.38 22.56 25.33
C GLU A 632 26.32 22.00 23.90
N ASN A 633 25.15 21.61 23.40
CA ASN A 633 24.97 21.06 22.06
C ASN A 633 23.87 21.81 21.29
N LEU A 634 24.09 22.05 20.00
CA LEU A 634 23.11 22.70 19.13
C LEU A 634 23.10 22.04 17.74
N ASN A 635 22.04 21.31 17.43
CA ASN A 635 21.84 20.68 16.12
C ASN A 635 20.84 21.52 15.32
N ILE A 636 21.17 21.83 14.07
CA ILE A 636 20.36 22.64 13.17
C ILE A 636 20.21 21.90 11.84
N THR A 637 18.99 21.61 11.43
CA THR A 637 18.68 21.01 10.12
C THR A 637 17.91 22.03 9.30
N LEU A 638 18.43 22.37 8.12
CA LEU A 638 17.80 23.28 7.16
C LEU A 638 16.98 22.51 6.12
N GLY A 639 16.15 23.25 5.40
CA GLY A 639 15.13 22.73 4.49
C GLY A 639 15.64 22.34 3.10
N SER A 640 14.69 22.27 2.15
CA SER A 640 15.02 22.11 0.73
C SER A 640 15.16 23.46 0.01
N GLY A 641 15.27 24.57 0.72
CA GLY A 641 15.59 25.88 0.14
C GLY A 641 17.01 25.89 -0.43
N ALA A 642 17.35 26.90 -1.26
CA ALA A 642 18.76 27.21 -1.50
C ALA A 642 19.20 28.24 -0.45
N ASP A 643 19.66 27.77 0.69
CA ASP A 643 19.82 28.54 1.92
C ASP A 643 21.21 29.16 2.05
N THR A 644 21.29 30.27 2.79
CA THR A 644 22.55 30.89 3.15
C THR A 644 22.67 30.96 4.67
N PHE A 645 23.59 30.18 5.23
CA PHE A 645 23.79 30.06 6.68
C PHE A 645 25.11 30.68 7.11
N THR A 646 25.04 31.77 7.88
CA THR A 646 26.22 32.49 8.37
C THR A 646 26.59 32.06 9.78
N VAL A 647 27.82 31.56 9.97
CA VAL A 647 28.36 31.18 11.27
C VAL A 647 29.35 32.25 11.74
N ASN A 648 28.90 33.17 12.59
CA ASN A 648 29.78 34.18 13.20
C ASN A 648 30.57 33.60 14.39
N SER A 649 29.89 32.79 15.20
CA SER A 649 30.45 32.05 16.33
C SER A 649 29.48 30.92 16.68
N ALA A 650 29.97 29.82 17.21
CA ALA A 650 29.13 28.72 17.68
C ALA A 650 29.63 28.21 19.04
N ILE A 651 28.73 27.66 19.84
CA ILE A 651 29.09 26.85 21.00
C ILE A 651 29.78 25.55 20.51
N PRO A 652 30.66 24.92 21.30
CA PRO A 652 31.15 23.56 21.00
C PRO A 652 29.96 22.61 20.76
N GLY A 653 30.13 21.52 20.01
CA GLY A 653 29.04 20.55 19.80
C GLY A 653 27.92 21.03 18.85
N THR A 654 28.11 22.14 18.14
CA THR A 654 27.13 22.60 17.14
C THR A 654 27.21 21.74 15.87
N THR A 655 26.08 21.32 15.33
CA THR A 655 25.98 20.69 14.00
C THR A 655 24.97 21.42 13.12
N VAL A 656 25.29 21.59 11.83
CA VAL A 656 24.43 22.26 10.86
C VAL A 656 24.29 21.42 9.59
N ILE A 657 23.07 21.15 9.13
CA ILE A 657 22.78 20.36 7.94
C ILE A 657 22.08 21.27 6.93
N GLY A 658 22.68 21.50 5.76
CA GLY A 658 22.17 22.43 4.74
C GLY A 658 20.91 21.96 4.02
N GLY A 659 20.68 20.64 3.97
CA GLY A 659 19.49 20.06 3.38
C GLY A 659 19.63 19.82 1.88
N SER A 660 18.53 20.01 1.14
CA SER A 660 18.47 19.69 -0.29
C SER A 660 18.54 20.96 -1.14
N ASN A 661 19.18 20.90 -2.30
CA ASN A 661 19.49 22.01 -3.23
C ASN A 661 20.90 22.56 -3.03
N ASN A 662 21.11 23.87 -3.16
CA ASN A 662 22.44 24.45 -3.35
C ASN A 662 22.69 25.48 -2.26
N ASP A 663 23.17 24.99 -1.13
CA ASP A 663 23.30 25.73 0.12
C ASP A 663 24.67 26.37 0.24
N THR A 664 24.71 27.51 0.93
CA THR A 664 25.93 28.29 1.14
C THR A 664 26.21 28.45 2.62
N LEU A 665 27.33 27.88 3.08
CA LEU A 665 27.85 28.13 4.42
C LEU A 665 28.80 29.33 4.37
N VAL A 666 28.52 30.36 5.17
CA VAL A 666 29.36 31.57 5.27
C VAL A 666 30.17 31.55 6.57
N SER A 667 31.50 31.57 6.48
CA SER A 667 32.42 31.57 7.63
C SER A 667 33.79 32.15 7.25
N THR A 668 34.50 32.76 8.20
CA THR A 668 35.89 33.23 7.99
C THR A 668 36.88 32.08 7.79
N ASN A 669 36.66 30.92 8.42
CA ASN A 669 37.42 29.72 8.11
C ASN A 669 36.51 28.49 8.05
N ALA A 670 36.72 27.64 7.05
CA ALA A 670 36.02 26.38 6.88
C ALA A 670 36.97 25.27 6.42
N THR A 671 36.86 24.11 7.06
CA THR A 671 37.60 22.90 6.68
C THR A 671 36.62 21.87 6.19
N VAL A 672 36.74 21.40 4.96
CA VAL A 672 35.93 20.35 4.35
C VAL A 672 36.53 18.99 4.74
N THR A 673 35.78 18.17 5.45
CA THR A 673 36.25 16.89 5.99
C THR A 673 35.65 15.69 5.27
N GLY A 674 34.54 15.86 4.54
CA GLY A 674 33.84 14.82 3.79
C GLY A 674 33.23 15.35 2.48
N SER A 675 32.18 14.69 1.99
CA SER A 675 31.41 15.21 0.85
C SER A 675 30.42 16.27 1.32
N ASN A 676 30.50 17.49 0.77
CA ASN A 676 29.69 18.65 1.15
C ASN A 676 29.60 18.83 2.68
N SER A 677 30.68 18.49 3.41
CA SER A 677 30.69 18.44 4.87
C SER A 677 32.05 18.81 5.46
N GLY A 678 32.04 19.35 6.66
CA GLY A 678 33.23 19.90 7.28
C GLY A 678 33.02 20.50 8.66
N SER A 679 33.92 21.39 9.06
CA SER A 679 33.84 22.17 10.29
C SER A 679 34.23 23.62 10.07
N THR A 680 33.73 24.53 10.90
CA THR A 680 34.16 25.94 10.95
C THR A 680 35.39 26.12 11.85
N ALA A 681 35.95 27.34 11.88
CA ALA A 681 37.15 27.69 12.66
C ALA A 681 37.10 27.18 14.12
N GLY A 682 38.14 26.44 14.54
CA GLY A 682 38.23 25.89 15.90
C GLY A 682 37.47 24.58 16.13
N GLY A 683 36.73 24.08 15.14
CA GLY A 683 35.97 22.83 15.22
C GLY A 683 34.65 22.95 16.00
N ASN A 684 34.19 24.17 16.29
CA ASN A 684 33.02 24.39 17.15
C ASN A 684 31.68 24.08 16.45
N ALA A 685 31.58 24.29 15.13
CA ALA A 685 30.42 23.86 14.35
C ALA A 685 30.82 22.90 13.23
N ALA A 686 30.30 21.67 13.29
CA ALA A 686 30.34 20.72 12.19
C ALA A 686 29.19 21.04 11.21
N TRP A 687 29.42 20.84 9.92
CA TRP A 687 28.43 21.11 8.89
C TRP A 687 28.39 19.98 7.85
N SER A 688 27.23 19.77 7.23
CA SER A 688 27.04 18.80 6.14
C SER A 688 25.96 19.25 5.18
N GLN A 689 25.93 18.69 3.97
CA GLN A 689 25.01 19.09 2.90
C GLN A 689 25.11 20.58 2.55
N PHE A 690 26.32 21.13 2.55
CA PHE A 690 26.58 22.47 1.99
C PHE A 690 27.44 22.34 0.74
N GLU A 691 26.88 22.75 -0.40
CA GLU A 691 27.54 22.69 -1.71
C GLU A 691 28.53 23.83 -1.88
N ASN A 692 28.27 25.00 -1.27
CA ASN A 692 29.06 26.21 -1.43
C ASN A 692 29.64 26.69 -0.10
N LEU A 693 30.84 27.28 -0.17
CA LEU A 693 31.49 27.96 0.94
C LEU A 693 31.67 29.44 0.59
N GLY A 694 31.16 30.32 1.44
CA GLY A 694 31.32 31.77 1.34
C GLY A 694 32.25 32.31 2.42
N GLY A 695 33.14 33.20 2.01
CA GLY A 695 34.00 34.00 2.88
C GLY A 695 33.26 35.17 3.50
N THR A 696 33.97 35.95 4.30
CA THR A 696 33.52 37.23 4.84
C THR A 696 34.12 38.38 4.03
N ALA A 697 33.95 39.62 4.46
CA ALA A 697 34.65 40.76 3.84
C ALA A 697 36.11 40.92 4.36
N GLY A 698 36.63 39.92 5.07
CA GLY A 698 37.96 39.87 5.65
C GLY A 698 38.84 38.84 4.95
N ALA A 699 40.03 38.54 5.50
CA ALA A 699 40.84 37.45 4.96
C ALA A 699 40.29 36.11 5.43
N ASP A 700 39.98 35.22 4.49
CA ASP A 700 39.34 33.94 4.76
C ASP A 700 40.23 32.74 4.37
N SER A 701 40.00 31.60 5.03
CA SER A 701 40.76 30.37 4.78
C SER A 701 39.85 29.14 4.63
N PHE A 702 39.98 28.47 3.48
CA PHE A 702 39.27 27.24 3.16
C PHE A 702 40.27 26.10 3.03
N THR A 703 40.02 24.98 3.71
CA THR A 703 40.91 23.81 3.69
C THR A 703 40.12 22.57 3.33
N MET A 704 40.58 21.80 2.35
CA MET A 704 40.01 20.51 1.99
C MET A 704 40.84 19.39 2.64
N ASN A 705 40.22 18.41 3.29
CA ASN A 705 40.93 17.21 3.73
C ASN A 705 41.10 16.21 2.58
N ALA A 706 42.05 15.28 2.72
CA ALA A 706 42.25 14.23 1.73
C ALA A 706 40.97 13.42 1.50
N GLY A 707 40.51 13.34 0.25
CA GLY A 707 39.30 12.61 -0.14
C GLY A 707 37.98 13.37 0.08
N SER A 708 38.03 14.60 0.58
CA SER A 708 36.85 15.46 0.72
C SER A 708 36.42 16.05 -0.63
N THR A 709 35.12 16.21 -0.82
CA THR A 709 34.55 16.75 -2.06
C THR A 709 33.57 17.87 -1.74
N LEU A 710 33.54 18.88 -2.59
CA LEU A 710 32.57 19.97 -2.51
C LEU A 710 32.07 20.24 -3.94
N SER A 711 30.76 20.17 -4.13
CA SER A 711 30.15 20.21 -5.47
C SER A 711 29.90 21.62 -6.02
N GLY A 712 29.88 22.64 -5.16
CA GLY A 712 29.61 24.04 -5.52
C GLY A 712 30.85 24.94 -5.51
N LEU A 713 30.64 26.21 -5.20
CA LEU A 713 31.63 27.29 -5.28
C LEU A 713 32.26 27.58 -3.90
N ILE A 714 33.58 27.77 -3.87
CA ILE A 714 34.29 28.45 -2.79
C ILE A 714 34.47 29.91 -3.22
N ASP A 715 33.86 30.84 -2.51
CA ASP A 715 33.95 32.28 -2.80
C ASP A 715 34.56 33.02 -1.60
N GLY A 716 35.79 33.52 -1.71
CA GLY A 716 36.46 34.31 -0.66
C GLY A 716 35.89 35.72 -0.48
N GLN A 717 35.00 36.16 -1.37
CA GLN A 717 34.46 37.52 -1.43
C GLN A 717 35.54 38.61 -1.53
N GLY A 718 35.94 39.24 -0.42
CA GLY A 718 36.87 40.35 -0.44
C GLY A 718 37.84 40.25 0.70
N GLY A 719 39.12 40.14 0.40
CA GLY A 719 40.09 39.81 1.43
C GLY A 719 41.44 39.50 0.82
N SER A 720 42.17 38.63 1.51
CA SER A 720 43.36 37.98 0.97
C SER A 720 43.18 36.51 1.29
N ASP A 721 42.57 35.80 0.35
CA ASP A 721 41.86 34.57 0.63
C ASP A 721 42.67 33.37 0.15
N THR A 722 42.62 32.29 0.93
CA THR A 722 43.43 31.09 0.68
C THR A 722 42.55 29.84 0.62
N ALA A 723 42.70 29.06 -0.45
CA ALA A 723 42.11 27.72 -0.57
C ALA A 723 43.20 26.64 -0.64
N ASP A 724 43.27 25.78 0.38
CA ASP A 724 44.15 24.61 0.41
C ASP A 724 43.38 23.37 -0.02
N PHE A 725 43.75 22.77 -1.16
CA PHE A 725 43.13 21.56 -1.70
C PHE A 725 43.83 20.28 -1.28
N ASN A 726 44.87 20.35 -0.45
CA ASN A 726 45.51 19.23 0.21
C ASN A 726 45.85 18.03 -0.68
N GLY A 727 46.47 18.30 -1.83
CA GLY A 727 46.94 17.25 -2.72
C GLY A 727 45.87 16.64 -3.62
N GLN A 728 44.67 17.22 -3.69
CA GLN A 728 43.57 16.71 -4.50
C GLN A 728 43.66 17.09 -5.99
N THR A 729 42.75 16.53 -6.80
CA THR A 729 42.60 16.89 -8.22
C THR A 729 41.54 17.96 -8.38
N VAL A 730 41.92 19.14 -8.88
CA VAL A 730 41.05 20.30 -9.06
C VAL A 730 40.95 20.64 -10.54
N THR A 731 39.73 20.81 -11.07
CA THR A 731 39.51 21.21 -12.47
C THR A 731 38.98 22.62 -12.54
N LEU A 732 39.64 23.50 -13.28
CA LEU A 732 39.21 24.89 -13.44
C LEU A 732 37.84 24.93 -14.15
N ASN A 733 36.84 25.56 -13.52
CA ASN A 733 35.46 25.64 -14.01
C ASN A 733 34.81 24.25 -14.31
N GLY A 734 35.24 23.19 -13.62
CA GLY A 734 34.64 21.85 -13.69
C GLY A 734 33.75 21.55 -12.48
N SER A 735 33.14 20.36 -12.45
CA SER A 735 32.25 19.86 -11.39
C SER A 735 32.92 19.58 -10.03
N ASN A 736 34.18 19.99 -9.86
CA ASN A 736 34.93 19.91 -8.59
C ASN A 736 35.28 21.34 -8.20
N THR A 737 34.67 21.84 -7.13
CA THR A 737 34.93 23.14 -6.47
C THR A 737 35.34 24.27 -7.39
N GLY A 738 34.38 25.07 -7.84
CA GLY A 738 34.71 26.39 -8.37
C GLY A 738 35.43 27.20 -7.29
N VAL A 739 36.36 28.06 -7.68
CA VAL A 739 36.92 29.10 -6.80
C VAL A 739 36.61 30.47 -7.39
N ALA A 740 36.10 31.38 -6.57
CA ALA A 740 35.89 32.79 -6.89
C ALA A 740 36.55 33.64 -5.80
N ASN A 741 37.16 34.76 -6.20
CA ASN A 741 37.80 35.69 -5.26
C ASN A 741 38.76 34.99 -4.28
N ILE A 742 39.61 34.10 -4.79
CA ILE A 742 40.68 33.42 -4.04
C ILE A 742 42.04 33.85 -4.61
N GLU A 743 42.89 34.47 -3.79
CA GLU A 743 44.21 34.93 -4.23
C GLU A 743 45.27 33.80 -4.23
N THR A 744 45.16 32.84 -3.30
CA THR A 744 46.16 31.77 -3.12
C THR A 744 45.53 30.38 -3.15
N ILE A 745 46.04 29.50 -4.01
CA ILE A 745 45.67 28.07 -4.05
C ILE A 745 46.89 27.21 -3.67
N ASP A 746 46.74 26.39 -2.64
CA ASP A 746 47.75 25.41 -2.21
C ASP A 746 47.32 23.98 -2.61
N MET A 747 48.27 23.20 -3.12
CA MET A 747 48.05 21.84 -3.65
C MET A 747 48.94 20.77 -2.97
N ASN A 748 49.66 21.11 -1.89
CA ASN A 748 50.44 20.18 -1.03
C ASN A 748 51.40 19.19 -1.75
N ASN A 749 51.98 19.61 -2.86
CA ASN A 749 52.98 18.95 -3.74
C ASN A 749 52.53 17.69 -4.49
N THR A 750 51.37 17.12 -4.15
CA THR A 750 50.83 15.92 -4.82
C THR A 750 49.60 16.21 -5.68
N GLY A 751 49.02 17.41 -5.56
CA GLY A 751 47.79 17.77 -6.24
C GLY A 751 47.91 17.86 -7.76
N ILE A 752 46.79 17.60 -8.43
CA ILE A 752 46.66 17.67 -9.90
C ILE A 752 45.73 18.83 -10.23
N LEU A 753 46.21 19.83 -10.97
CA LEU A 753 45.39 20.94 -11.42
C LEU A 753 45.09 20.79 -12.91
N VAL A 754 43.81 20.76 -13.28
CA VAL A 754 43.33 20.49 -14.63
C VAL A 754 42.82 21.79 -15.26
N GLY A 755 43.23 22.05 -16.51
CA GLY A 755 42.73 23.18 -17.29
C GLY A 755 41.22 23.13 -17.52
N ASN A 756 40.69 24.25 -18.00
CA ASN A 756 39.25 24.45 -18.22
C ASN A 756 38.66 23.41 -19.20
N ALA A 757 37.48 22.89 -18.85
CA ALA A 757 36.74 21.94 -19.67
C ALA A 757 36.18 22.55 -20.97
N VAL A 758 35.81 23.85 -20.97
CA VAL A 758 35.10 24.49 -22.11
C VAL A 758 35.81 25.74 -22.63
N GLY A 759 36.64 26.42 -21.83
CA GLY A 759 37.33 27.67 -22.18
C GLY A 759 38.85 27.56 -22.36
N PRO A 760 39.53 28.63 -22.83
CA PRO A 760 40.98 28.66 -22.92
C PRO A 760 41.62 28.72 -21.52
N THR A 761 42.72 28.00 -21.34
CA THR A 761 43.56 28.05 -20.14
C THR A 761 44.95 28.50 -20.52
N THR A 762 45.45 29.55 -19.89
CA THR A 762 46.84 30.00 -20.05
C THR A 762 47.60 29.75 -18.75
N TRP A 763 48.59 28.88 -18.82
CA TRP A 763 49.51 28.56 -17.75
C TRP A 763 50.78 29.40 -17.90
N THR A 764 51.07 30.23 -16.90
CA THR A 764 52.35 30.93 -16.81
C THR A 764 53.22 30.20 -15.81
N LEU A 765 54.23 29.48 -16.31
CA LEU A 765 55.11 28.64 -15.50
C LEU A 765 56.37 29.45 -15.17
N SER A 766 56.42 30.07 -13.98
CA SER A 766 57.51 30.98 -13.58
C SER A 766 58.40 30.40 -12.48
N GLY A 767 59.54 31.04 -12.21
CA GLY A 767 60.43 30.67 -11.10
C GLY A 767 59.89 31.00 -9.70
N ALA A 768 58.78 31.75 -9.60
CA ALA A 768 58.12 32.09 -8.33
C ALA A 768 56.89 31.20 -8.02
N GLY A 769 56.55 30.28 -8.92
CA GLY A 769 55.30 29.52 -8.88
C GLY A 769 54.64 29.46 -10.27
N SER A 770 53.52 28.74 -10.35
CA SER A 770 52.69 28.71 -11.56
C SER A 770 51.45 29.57 -11.33
N ASP A 771 51.01 30.31 -12.34
CA ASP A 771 49.79 31.12 -12.25
C ASP A 771 48.84 30.77 -13.40
N ILE A 772 47.54 30.95 -13.15
CA ILE A 772 46.50 30.90 -14.18
C ILE A 772 46.13 32.33 -14.54
N ASN A 773 46.31 32.70 -15.81
CA ASN A 773 46.02 34.04 -16.34
C ASN A 773 46.67 35.21 -15.54
N GLY A 774 47.68 34.93 -14.70
CA GLY A 774 48.41 35.92 -13.91
C GLY A 774 47.65 36.54 -12.72
N ILE A 775 46.53 35.95 -12.28
CA ILE A 775 45.68 36.48 -11.19
C ILE A 775 45.80 35.64 -9.90
N VAL A 776 45.92 34.32 -10.03
CA VAL A 776 45.92 33.38 -8.89
C VAL A 776 47.28 32.72 -8.76
N THR A 777 47.90 32.81 -7.57
CA THR A 777 49.17 32.16 -7.28
C THR A 777 48.96 30.70 -6.88
N LEU A 778 49.60 29.77 -7.59
CA LEU A 778 49.60 28.33 -7.27
C LEU A 778 50.89 27.98 -6.51
N GLN A 779 50.75 27.41 -5.32
CA GLN A 779 51.87 26.95 -4.51
C GLN A 779 51.82 25.43 -4.29
N ASN A 780 53.00 24.83 -4.06
CA ASN A 780 53.17 23.39 -3.83
C ASN A 780 52.40 22.53 -4.85
N LEU A 781 52.59 22.76 -6.16
CA LEU A 781 51.85 22.06 -7.21
C LEU A 781 52.60 20.80 -7.71
N GLY A 782 51.90 19.66 -7.79
CA GLY A 782 52.48 18.39 -8.25
C GLY A 782 52.35 18.15 -9.76
N THR A 783 51.13 18.25 -10.30
CA THR A 783 50.85 18.00 -11.72
C THR A 783 49.94 19.07 -12.31
N ILE A 784 50.25 19.53 -13.52
CA ILE A 784 49.33 20.32 -14.36
C ILE A 784 48.82 19.40 -15.47
N ARG A 785 47.50 19.30 -15.63
CA ARG A 785 46.85 18.52 -16.68
C ARG A 785 46.08 19.43 -17.61
N SER A 786 46.18 19.20 -18.92
CA SER A 786 45.42 19.97 -19.90
C SER A 786 43.92 19.76 -19.72
N GLY A 787 43.14 20.83 -19.84
CA GLY A 787 41.69 20.76 -19.98
C GLY A 787 41.25 20.34 -21.38
N ALA A 788 39.95 20.06 -21.56
CA ALA A 788 39.39 19.75 -22.87
C ALA A 788 39.34 20.97 -23.82
N GLY A 789 39.38 22.20 -23.30
CA GLY A 789 39.51 23.43 -24.08
C GLY A 789 40.90 23.66 -24.68
N THR A 790 41.17 24.89 -25.15
CA THR A 790 42.50 25.30 -25.61
C THR A 790 43.43 25.53 -24.42
N ASN A 791 44.62 24.95 -24.42
CA ASN A 791 45.60 25.10 -23.35
C ASN A 791 46.87 25.72 -23.91
N THR A 792 47.32 26.80 -23.30
CA THR A 792 48.57 27.49 -23.65
C THR A 792 49.51 27.43 -22.46
N TYR A 793 50.73 26.93 -22.67
CA TYR A 793 51.78 26.86 -21.66
C TYR A 793 52.89 27.83 -22.02
N ASN A 794 53.12 28.83 -21.18
CA ASN A 794 54.22 29.78 -21.29
C ASN A 794 55.33 29.35 -20.32
N SER A 795 56.47 28.94 -20.85
CA SER A 795 57.63 28.52 -20.03
C SER A 795 58.51 29.72 -19.69
N ASP A 796 58.10 30.49 -18.69
CA ASP A 796 58.77 31.72 -18.24
C ASP A 796 59.74 31.48 -17.05
N GLY A 797 59.91 30.21 -16.63
CA GLY A 797 60.74 29.80 -15.50
C GLY A 797 60.73 28.28 -15.26
N THR A 798 61.05 27.85 -14.03
CA THR A 798 61.33 26.44 -13.70
C THR A 798 60.19 25.79 -12.92
N TYR A 799 59.18 25.27 -13.62
CA TYR A 799 58.22 24.33 -13.02
C TYR A 799 58.89 22.95 -12.83
N THR A 800 58.70 22.35 -11.65
CA THR A 800 59.35 21.08 -11.26
C THR A 800 58.43 19.87 -11.28
N GLY A 801 57.13 20.07 -11.47
CA GLY A 801 56.11 19.01 -11.47
C GLY A 801 55.89 18.34 -12.83
N ASN A 802 54.91 17.43 -12.91
CA ASN A 802 54.53 16.76 -14.15
C ASN A 802 53.58 17.64 -14.98
N ILE A 803 53.67 17.56 -16.32
CA ILE A 803 52.69 18.16 -17.24
C ILE A 803 52.02 17.04 -18.04
N GLN A 804 50.71 16.87 -17.85
CA GLN A 804 49.88 15.86 -18.49
C GLN A 804 49.08 16.47 -19.64
N ILE A 805 49.44 16.13 -20.87
CA ILE A 805 48.80 16.55 -22.11
C ILE A 805 47.78 15.49 -22.56
N THR A 806 46.49 15.76 -22.35
CA THR A 806 45.37 14.85 -22.64
C THR A 806 44.48 15.33 -23.78
N SER A 807 44.47 16.62 -24.12
CA SER A 807 43.62 17.19 -25.18
C SER A 807 44.36 17.43 -26.50
N LEU A 808 43.61 17.67 -27.59
CA LEU A 808 44.21 17.94 -28.91
C LEU A 808 44.69 19.39 -29.07
N ASN A 809 44.35 20.31 -28.16
CA ASN A 809 44.55 21.74 -28.37
C ASN A 809 45.52 22.31 -27.33
N ASN A 810 46.76 21.81 -27.32
CA ASN A 810 47.82 22.29 -26.44
C ASN A 810 48.91 22.99 -27.24
N THR A 811 49.27 24.19 -26.80
CA THR A 811 50.34 25.00 -27.37
C THR A 811 51.37 25.29 -26.29
N TRP A 812 52.63 24.94 -26.52
CA TRP A 812 53.75 25.38 -25.70
C TRP A 812 54.45 26.56 -26.40
N ASN A 813 54.24 27.75 -25.84
CA ASN A 813 55.00 28.94 -26.19
C ASN A 813 56.35 28.87 -25.45
N HIS A 814 57.35 28.32 -26.14
CA HIS A 814 58.69 28.21 -25.57
C HIS A 814 59.40 29.57 -25.54
N ASN A 815 60.23 29.75 -24.51
CA ASN A 815 61.22 30.82 -24.47
C ASN A 815 62.63 30.22 -24.55
N PRO A 816 63.59 30.88 -25.22
CA PRO A 816 64.95 30.35 -25.36
C PRO A 816 65.58 30.01 -24.00
N ASN A 817 66.15 28.80 -23.90
CA ASN A 817 66.78 28.24 -22.69
C ASN A 817 65.84 27.93 -21.52
N GLN A 818 64.53 28.02 -21.71
CA GLN A 818 63.55 27.53 -20.74
C GLN A 818 63.01 26.18 -21.20
N THR A 819 62.85 25.27 -20.25
CA THR A 819 62.15 24.01 -20.49
C THR A 819 60.71 24.13 -20.01
N LEU A 820 59.78 23.38 -20.63
CA LEU A 820 58.38 23.36 -20.22
C LEU A 820 58.22 22.89 -18.77
N THR A 821 59.02 21.91 -18.37
CA THR A 821 59.14 21.42 -17.00
C THR A 821 60.48 20.73 -16.81
N THR A 822 61.00 20.77 -15.59
CA THR A 822 62.15 19.93 -15.18
C THR A 822 61.74 18.53 -14.72
N GLY A 823 60.43 18.27 -14.59
CA GLY A 823 59.84 16.94 -14.44
C GLY A 823 59.56 16.28 -15.79
N THR A 824 58.48 15.50 -15.84
CA THR A 824 58.06 14.76 -17.04
C THR A 824 56.92 15.46 -17.78
N VAL A 825 56.82 15.20 -19.09
CA VAL A 825 55.62 15.47 -19.89
C VAL A 825 55.01 14.13 -20.31
N SER A 826 53.71 13.96 -20.09
CA SER A 826 53.01 12.68 -20.32
C SER A 826 51.63 12.88 -20.95
N GLY A 827 50.98 11.80 -21.40
CA GLY A 827 49.60 11.82 -21.93
C GLY A 827 49.47 11.63 -23.45
N GLY A 828 48.22 11.54 -23.93
CA GLY A 828 47.89 11.15 -25.31
C GLY A 828 47.42 12.29 -26.24
N GLY A 829 47.48 13.54 -25.80
CA GLY A 829 47.01 14.70 -26.56
C GLY A 829 47.98 15.21 -27.63
N VAL A 830 47.69 16.36 -28.25
CA VAL A 830 48.61 17.00 -29.20
C VAL A 830 49.31 18.16 -28.51
N LEU A 831 50.65 18.17 -28.51
CA LEU A 831 51.47 19.27 -28.02
C LEU A 831 52.11 19.98 -29.21
N THR A 832 51.67 21.21 -29.48
CA THR A 832 52.20 22.06 -30.53
C THR A 832 53.24 23.02 -29.97
N ILE A 833 54.43 23.04 -30.55
CA ILE A 833 55.48 24.03 -30.31
C ILE A 833 55.56 24.87 -31.59
N PRO A 834 54.91 26.06 -31.63
CA PRO A 834 54.93 26.91 -32.80
C PRO A 834 56.37 27.32 -33.14
N GLY A 835 56.62 27.57 -34.43
CA GLY A 835 57.90 28.12 -34.85
C GLY A 835 58.07 29.57 -34.38
N PRO A 836 59.31 30.11 -34.33
CA PRO A 836 59.58 31.51 -33.99
C PRO A 836 59.07 32.53 -35.04
N GLY A 837 58.28 32.08 -36.01
CA GLY A 837 57.83 32.85 -37.17
C GLY A 837 58.92 33.00 -38.24
N LEU A 838 58.55 32.93 -39.51
CA LEU A 838 59.50 33.14 -40.61
C LEU A 838 60.03 34.60 -40.60
N PRO A 839 61.34 34.82 -40.85
CA PRO A 839 62.36 33.88 -41.34
C PRO A 839 63.26 33.29 -40.24
N ASN A 840 62.79 33.18 -39.00
CA ASN A 840 63.63 32.77 -37.87
C ASN A 840 63.87 31.25 -37.84
N ASN A 841 65.02 30.84 -37.31
CA ASN A 841 65.41 29.43 -37.15
C ASN A 841 65.06 28.93 -35.74
N LEU A 842 64.86 27.63 -35.59
CA LEU A 842 64.59 26.94 -34.32
C LEU A 842 65.62 25.83 -34.12
N THR A 843 66.27 25.77 -32.96
CA THR A 843 67.19 24.67 -32.62
C THR A 843 66.63 23.85 -31.46
N VAL A 844 66.44 22.55 -31.67
CA VAL A 844 66.12 21.58 -30.61
C VAL A 844 67.42 21.18 -29.92
N GLY A 845 67.72 21.82 -28.80
CA GLY A 845 68.93 21.58 -28.02
C GLY A 845 69.36 22.78 -27.17
N PRO A 846 70.52 22.67 -26.49
CA PRO A 846 71.04 23.74 -25.64
C PRO A 846 71.21 25.06 -26.41
N GLY A 847 70.68 26.16 -25.86
CA GLY A 847 70.75 27.49 -26.46
C GLY A 847 69.41 28.05 -26.95
N ASP A 848 68.42 27.18 -27.18
CA ASP A 848 67.10 27.56 -27.73
C ASP A 848 65.98 26.67 -27.14
N LEU A 849 65.38 25.73 -27.90
CA LEU A 849 64.32 24.85 -27.42
C LEU A 849 64.90 23.65 -26.66
N VAL A 850 64.74 23.65 -25.34
CA VAL A 850 65.17 22.54 -24.46
C VAL A 850 63.97 21.67 -24.11
N LEU A 851 63.87 20.51 -24.76
CA LEU A 851 62.78 19.56 -24.51
C LEU A 851 62.89 18.92 -23.12
N PRO A 852 61.76 18.72 -22.42
CA PRO A 852 61.69 17.98 -21.16
C PRO A 852 61.76 16.45 -21.40
N ASP A 853 61.67 15.65 -20.34
CA ASP A 853 61.48 14.21 -20.48
C ASP A 853 60.09 13.91 -21.07
N LEU A 854 60.07 13.41 -22.31
CA LEU A 854 58.88 13.11 -23.11
C LEU A 854 58.60 11.60 -23.25
N THR A 855 59.33 10.75 -22.51
CA THR A 855 59.18 9.30 -22.60
C THR A 855 57.79 8.80 -22.20
N GLY A 856 57.08 9.55 -21.34
CA GLY A 856 55.68 9.27 -20.95
C GLY A 856 54.62 9.86 -21.88
N PHE A 857 54.99 10.59 -22.93
CA PHE A 857 54.05 11.23 -23.87
C PHE A 857 53.80 10.32 -25.07
N SER A 858 52.53 10.04 -25.40
CA SER A 858 52.11 9.06 -26.42
C SER A 858 51.15 9.61 -27.47
N GLY A 859 50.92 10.94 -27.47
CA GLY A 859 50.01 11.60 -28.40
C GLY A 859 50.67 12.05 -29.70
N HIS A 860 50.74 13.36 -29.95
CA HIS A 860 51.43 13.93 -31.12
C HIS A 860 52.20 15.20 -30.76
N LEU A 861 53.52 15.17 -30.95
CA LEU A 861 54.44 16.28 -30.79
C LEU A 861 54.65 16.98 -32.14
N LEU A 862 54.21 18.22 -32.25
CA LEU A 862 54.39 19.05 -33.44
C LEU A 862 55.37 20.17 -33.15
N ILE A 863 56.47 20.28 -33.91
CA ILE A 863 57.50 21.30 -33.69
C ILE A 863 57.72 22.13 -34.96
N GLY A 864 57.77 23.45 -34.80
CA GLY A 864 58.21 24.38 -35.83
C GLY A 864 57.10 24.93 -36.73
N GLY A 865 55.84 24.62 -36.44
CA GLY A 865 54.66 25.06 -37.18
C GLY A 865 53.36 24.67 -36.49
N THR A 866 52.25 24.80 -37.21
CA THR A 866 50.91 24.44 -36.74
C THR A 866 50.15 23.64 -37.80
N MET A 867 49.06 22.96 -37.39
CA MET A 867 48.19 22.22 -38.31
C MET A 867 46.71 22.51 -38.00
N THR A 868 45.85 22.41 -39.00
CA THR A 868 44.40 22.65 -38.87
C THR A 868 43.60 21.66 -39.73
N PRO A 869 42.66 20.89 -39.14
CA PRO A 869 42.39 20.75 -37.71
C PRO A 869 43.57 20.08 -36.97
N LEU A 870 43.65 20.30 -35.65
CA LEU A 870 44.60 19.58 -34.79
C LEU A 870 44.12 18.13 -34.64
N SER A 871 45.02 17.18 -34.89
CA SER A 871 44.77 15.74 -34.72
C SER A 871 46.01 15.05 -34.18
N THR A 872 45.84 13.91 -33.53
CA THR A 872 46.97 13.03 -33.20
C THR A 872 47.64 12.48 -34.46
N ASN A 873 46.99 12.52 -35.63
CA ASN A 873 47.57 12.15 -36.92
C ASN A 873 47.69 13.36 -37.85
N ILE A 874 48.90 13.61 -38.39
CA ILE A 874 49.15 14.72 -39.32
C ILE A 874 48.32 14.61 -40.61
N ALA A 875 47.93 13.40 -41.00
CA ALA A 875 47.15 13.13 -42.21
C ALA A 875 45.74 13.76 -42.19
N ASP A 876 45.20 14.06 -41.00
CA ASP A 876 43.87 14.64 -40.85
C ASP A 876 43.88 16.17 -41.04
N ALA A 877 45.07 16.78 -41.10
CA ALA A 877 45.21 18.21 -41.34
C ALA A 877 44.75 18.55 -42.76
N THR A 878 43.95 19.60 -42.87
CA THR A 878 43.56 20.21 -44.16
C THR A 878 44.51 21.34 -44.56
N PHE A 879 45.19 21.93 -43.58
CA PHE A 879 46.17 23.00 -43.76
C PHE A 879 47.30 22.81 -42.75
N ILE A 880 48.55 22.89 -43.21
CA ILE A 880 49.75 22.84 -42.36
C ILE A 880 50.53 24.12 -42.60
N ASP A 881 50.76 24.89 -41.52
CA ASP A 881 51.50 26.14 -41.55
C ASP A 881 52.92 25.93 -41.01
N VAL A 882 53.91 26.17 -41.86
CA VAL A 882 55.33 26.03 -41.50
C VAL A 882 55.87 27.38 -41.07
N GLN A 883 56.28 27.48 -39.81
CA GLN A 883 56.62 28.75 -39.16
C GLN A 883 58.12 28.89 -38.86
N THR A 884 58.93 27.90 -39.22
CA THR A 884 60.37 27.86 -38.95
C THR A 884 61.15 27.85 -40.26
N ASN A 885 62.16 28.71 -40.38
CA ASN A 885 63.00 28.80 -41.58
C ASN A 885 63.98 27.62 -41.66
N ILE A 886 64.83 27.44 -40.65
CA ILE A 886 65.67 26.24 -40.48
C ILE A 886 65.38 25.62 -39.12
N LEU A 887 65.05 24.32 -39.10
CA LEU A 887 64.92 23.56 -37.86
C LEU A 887 66.12 22.63 -37.71
N THR A 888 66.90 22.81 -36.64
CA THR A 888 68.08 21.98 -36.34
C THR A 888 67.79 21.09 -35.12
N VAL A 889 68.00 19.78 -35.24
CA VAL A 889 67.86 18.82 -34.14
C VAL A 889 69.24 18.43 -33.62
N ASP A 890 69.72 19.12 -32.58
CA ASP A 890 71.02 18.89 -31.94
C ASP A 890 70.94 17.97 -30.73
N SER A 891 69.78 17.92 -30.07
CA SER A 891 69.47 17.00 -28.96
C SER A 891 68.49 15.92 -29.39
N PRO A 892 68.56 14.72 -28.78
CA PRO A 892 67.66 13.63 -29.14
C PRO A 892 66.21 14.01 -28.80
N ILE A 893 65.29 13.63 -29.68
CA ILE A 893 63.84 13.68 -29.39
C ILE A 893 63.40 12.24 -29.15
N VAL A 894 62.99 11.94 -27.92
CA VAL A 894 62.55 10.59 -27.52
C VAL A 894 61.17 10.68 -26.91
N THR A 895 60.18 10.10 -27.58
CA THR A 895 58.78 10.09 -27.13
C THR A 895 58.05 8.88 -27.68
N ASN A 896 57.00 8.44 -26.98
CA ASN A 896 56.07 7.43 -27.49
C ASN A 896 54.98 8.04 -28.39
N ALA A 897 54.99 9.34 -28.60
CA ALA A 897 54.05 10.08 -29.45
C ALA A 897 54.42 9.99 -30.93
N ASN A 898 53.48 10.36 -31.81
CA ASN A 898 53.79 10.81 -33.16
C ASN A 898 54.67 12.06 -33.09
N VAL A 899 55.64 12.20 -33.99
CA VAL A 899 56.52 13.38 -34.04
C VAL A 899 56.45 13.98 -35.44
N THR A 900 56.10 15.25 -35.53
CA THR A 900 56.11 16.01 -36.78
C THR A 900 57.01 17.23 -36.64
N LEU A 901 58.02 17.32 -37.49
CA LEU A 901 58.94 18.45 -37.59
C LEU A 901 58.63 19.26 -38.84
N LEU A 902 58.26 20.53 -38.66
CA LEU A 902 57.90 21.45 -39.71
C LEU A 902 58.97 22.54 -39.86
N SER A 903 59.56 22.63 -41.04
CA SER A 903 60.63 23.60 -41.32
C SER A 903 60.68 23.99 -42.79
N GLY A 904 61.32 25.11 -43.11
CA GLY A 904 61.73 25.43 -44.48
C GLY A 904 62.84 24.48 -44.95
N GLU A 905 63.89 24.35 -44.14
CA GLU A 905 65.00 23.38 -44.24
C GLU A 905 65.19 22.66 -42.90
N LEU A 906 65.44 21.35 -42.92
CA LEU A 906 65.57 20.50 -41.73
C LEU A 906 67.00 19.97 -41.60
N VAL A 907 67.65 20.12 -40.45
CA VAL A 907 68.98 19.58 -40.17
C VAL A 907 68.91 18.60 -39.00
N LEU A 908 69.27 17.33 -39.24
CA LEU A 908 69.22 16.27 -38.23
C LEU A 908 70.63 15.87 -37.78
N ASN A 909 71.03 16.36 -36.60
CA ASN A 909 72.33 16.04 -35.99
C ASN A 909 72.24 14.96 -34.90
N ASN A 910 71.02 14.58 -34.50
CA ASN A 910 70.78 13.62 -33.43
C ASN A 910 69.64 12.63 -33.75
N THR A 911 69.50 11.64 -32.87
CA THR A 911 68.53 10.54 -32.99
C THR A 911 67.10 11.01 -32.72
N LEU A 912 66.16 10.46 -33.48
CA LEU A 912 64.72 10.67 -33.31
C LEU A 912 64.04 9.34 -33.00
N SER A 913 63.26 9.33 -31.92
CA SER A 913 62.44 8.19 -31.52
C SER A 913 61.01 8.66 -31.27
N SER A 914 60.11 8.15 -32.10
CA SER A 914 58.66 8.34 -32.08
C SER A 914 58.02 6.97 -31.78
N GLY A 915 56.88 6.95 -31.10
CA GLY A 915 56.19 5.69 -30.82
C GLY A 915 55.38 5.16 -31.99
N ASN A 916 55.00 6.00 -32.96
CA ASN A 916 54.14 5.56 -34.06
C ASN A 916 54.48 6.22 -35.42
N LEU A 917 54.14 7.48 -35.69
CA LEU A 917 54.44 8.17 -36.96
C LEU A 917 55.57 9.19 -36.77
N LEU A 918 56.59 9.16 -37.63
CA LEU A 918 57.65 10.18 -37.71
C LEU A 918 57.56 10.95 -39.02
N THR A 919 57.17 12.23 -38.95
CA THR A 919 57.00 13.11 -40.10
C THR A 919 58.07 14.19 -40.11
N LEU A 920 58.83 14.27 -41.20
CA LEU A 920 59.91 15.23 -41.40
C LEU A 920 59.57 16.10 -42.62
N VAL A 921 59.45 17.41 -42.42
CA VAL A 921 59.06 18.35 -43.48
C VAL A 921 60.09 19.47 -43.63
N ALA A 922 60.63 19.59 -44.84
CA ALA A 922 61.34 20.75 -45.36
C ALA A 922 60.54 21.35 -46.52
N ASN A 923 59.71 22.37 -46.24
CA ASN A 923 58.70 22.89 -47.17
C ASN A 923 59.30 23.77 -48.30
N THR A 924 60.51 24.29 -48.12
CA THR A 924 61.17 25.14 -49.12
C THR A 924 62.56 24.68 -49.52
N GLY A 925 63.17 23.76 -48.77
CA GLY A 925 64.56 23.31 -48.94
C GLY A 925 64.74 21.82 -48.68
N ASP A 926 65.93 21.46 -48.20
CA ASP A 926 66.38 20.08 -48.07
C ASP A 926 66.17 19.54 -46.64
N ILE A 927 66.19 18.20 -46.52
CA ILE A 927 66.40 17.53 -45.23
C ILE A 927 67.86 17.03 -45.20
N LEU A 928 68.69 17.67 -44.38
CA LEU A 928 70.12 17.43 -44.27
C LEU A 928 70.45 16.51 -43.09
N VAL A 929 71.26 15.47 -43.34
CA VAL A 929 71.67 14.48 -42.33
C VAL A 929 73.20 14.34 -42.34
N PRO A 930 73.93 15.29 -41.72
CA PRO A 930 75.39 15.39 -41.86
C PRO A 930 76.18 14.27 -41.18
N ALA A 931 75.58 13.53 -40.25
CA ALA A 931 76.18 12.39 -39.55
C ALA A 931 75.14 11.28 -39.33
N LEU A 932 75.59 10.08 -38.97
CA LEU A 932 74.70 8.95 -38.74
C LEU A 932 73.69 9.26 -37.62
N VAL A 933 72.39 9.22 -37.95
CA VAL A 933 71.28 9.34 -37.01
C VAL A 933 70.39 8.11 -37.10
N ASP A 934 69.92 7.66 -35.94
CA ASP A 934 68.90 6.62 -35.86
C ASP A 934 67.51 7.28 -35.87
N LEU A 935 66.63 6.81 -36.75
CA LEU A 935 65.24 7.24 -36.85
C LEU A 935 64.36 6.03 -36.53
N SER A 936 63.62 6.08 -35.43
CA SER A 936 62.76 4.98 -34.97
C SER A 936 61.31 5.43 -34.83
N ALA A 937 60.39 4.66 -35.40
CA ALA A 937 58.93 4.80 -35.32
C ALA A 937 58.22 3.53 -35.85
N ASN A 938 56.88 3.50 -35.92
CA ASN A 938 56.18 2.46 -36.70
C ASN A 938 56.20 2.80 -38.20
N SER A 939 55.84 4.02 -38.58
CA SER A 939 55.78 4.52 -39.97
C SER A 939 56.40 5.91 -40.07
N GLY A 940 56.76 6.38 -41.27
CA GLY A 940 57.38 7.71 -41.44
C GLY A 940 57.11 8.40 -42.77
N TYR A 941 56.98 9.73 -42.73
CA TYR A 941 56.76 10.60 -43.89
C TYR A 941 57.92 11.57 -44.03
N PHE A 942 58.71 11.48 -45.10
CA PHE A 942 59.83 12.40 -45.36
C PHE A 942 59.52 13.26 -46.58
N ILE A 943 59.31 14.54 -46.37
CA ILE A 943 58.84 15.49 -47.38
C ILE A 943 59.86 16.62 -47.48
N ALA A 944 60.54 16.70 -48.62
CA ALA A 944 61.50 17.78 -48.91
C ALA A 944 61.14 18.45 -50.24
N ASN A 945 60.80 19.73 -50.24
CA ASN A 945 60.55 20.45 -51.49
C ASN A 945 61.84 20.62 -52.32
N GLY A 946 63.01 20.58 -51.68
CA GLY A 946 64.30 20.40 -52.33
C GLY A 946 64.64 18.91 -52.55
N ASP A 947 65.70 18.44 -51.89
CA ASP A 947 66.17 17.05 -51.92
C ASP A 947 66.38 16.49 -50.50
N LEU A 948 66.61 15.17 -50.43
CA LEU A 948 66.96 14.44 -49.21
C LEU A 948 68.40 13.89 -49.37
N PRO A 949 69.43 14.77 -49.32
CA PRO A 949 70.82 14.34 -49.44
C PRO A 949 71.23 13.47 -48.25
N ASP A 950 72.31 12.70 -48.44
CA ASP A 950 72.97 11.94 -47.37
C ASP A 950 72.12 10.87 -46.67
N THR A 951 71.14 10.28 -47.38
CA THR A 951 70.28 9.19 -46.85
C THR A 951 71.02 7.97 -46.29
N ILE A 952 72.28 7.79 -46.68
CA ILE A 952 73.18 6.77 -46.13
C ILE A 952 73.50 6.98 -44.64
N ASN A 953 73.32 8.21 -44.15
CA ASN A 953 73.46 8.58 -42.74
C ASN A 953 72.15 8.46 -41.96
N MET A 954 71.05 8.02 -42.59
CA MET A 954 69.80 7.70 -41.89
C MET A 954 69.66 6.19 -41.73
N ARG A 955 69.64 5.72 -40.47
CA ARG A 955 69.24 4.35 -40.17
C ARG A 955 67.77 4.32 -39.77
N LEU A 956 66.97 3.64 -40.59
CA LEU A 956 65.52 3.53 -40.37
C LEU A 956 65.22 2.31 -39.50
N LEU A 957 64.97 2.50 -38.21
CA LEU A 957 64.62 1.45 -37.26
C LEU A 957 63.10 1.39 -37.07
N PHE A 958 62.35 1.13 -38.17
CA PHE A 958 60.90 1.16 -38.11
C PHE A 958 60.33 -0.22 -37.76
N GLY A 959 59.29 -0.24 -36.92
CA GLY A 959 58.64 -1.45 -36.38
C GLY A 959 57.85 -2.31 -37.39
N GLY A 960 58.13 -2.16 -38.70
CA GLY A 960 57.43 -2.86 -39.80
C GLY A 960 56.43 -2.01 -40.57
N GLY A 961 56.22 -0.73 -40.22
CA GLY A 961 55.37 0.18 -40.99
C GLY A 961 56.08 0.80 -42.20
N SER A 962 55.33 1.63 -42.92
CA SER A 962 55.77 2.20 -44.19
C SER A 962 56.56 3.48 -44.01
N VAL A 963 57.58 3.67 -44.85
CA VAL A 963 58.21 4.98 -45.03
C VAL A 963 57.84 5.51 -46.41
N GLU A 964 57.36 6.74 -46.47
CA GLU A 964 56.93 7.40 -47.70
C GLU A 964 57.73 8.68 -47.89
N VAL A 965 58.31 8.86 -49.08
CA VAL A 965 59.22 9.97 -49.37
C VAL A 965 58.79 10.73 -50.61
N ALA A 966 58.74 12.07 -50.51
CA ALA A 966 58.50 12.98 -51.62
C ALA A 966 59.60 14.05 -51.70
N THR A 967 60.17 14.24 -52.89
CA THR A 967 61.20 15.26 -53.15
C THR A 967 60.87 16.14 -54.36
N GLY A 968 61.44 17.35 -54.46
CA GLY A 968 61.23 18.27 -55.59
C GLY A 968 62.15 18.03 -56.78
N THR A 969 63.34 17.47 -56.57
CA THR A 969 64.26 17.07 -57.65
C THR A 969 64.31 15.55 -57.83
N ALA A 970 63.83 15.06 -58.97
CA ALA A 970 63.66 13.62 -59.23
C ALA A 970 64.79 13.00 -60.07
N THR A 971 65.80 12.40 -59.42
CA THR A 971 66.66 11.38 -60.07
C THR A 971 67.16 10.31 -59.06
N GLY A 972 66.70 9.06 -59.20
CA GLY A 972 67.36 7.87 -58.58
C GLY A 972 66.62 7.15 -57.45
N ILE A 973 67.18 6.04 -56.98
CA ILE A 973 66.72 5.26 -55.80
C ILE A 973 67.34 5.84 -54.52
N LEU A 974 66.58 5.89 -53.42
CA LEU A 974 67.11 6.23 -52.09
C LEU A 974 67.75 5.00 -51.44
N LEU A 975 68.98 5.17 -50.94
CA LEU A 975 69.75 4.12 -50.27
C LEU A 975 70.02 4.53 -48.82
N PHE A 976 69.35 3.87 -47.89
CA PHE A 976 69.46 4.12 -46.46
C PHE A 976 70.59 3.32 -45.81
N ALA A 977 70.97 3.70 -44.59
CA ALA A 977 72.05 3.03 -43.85
C ALA A 977 71.77 1.52 -43.66
N PRO A 978 72.80 0.66 -43.64
CA PRO A 978 72.66 -0.76 -43.31
C PRO A 978 71.96 -0.98 -41.95
N GLY A 979 71.12 -2.02 -41.87
CA GLY A 979 70.29 -2.29 -40.69
C GLY A 979 68.95 -1.56 -40.68
N SER A 980 68.63 -0.82 -41.75
CA SER A 980 67.31 -0.21 -41.93
C SER A 980 66.24 -1.28 -42.16
N ASN A 981 65.09 -1.11 -41.50
CA ASN A 981 63.88 -1.91 -41.65
C ASN A 981 62.70 -0.95 -41.87
N ALA A 982 62.11 -0.98 -43.07
CA ALA A 982 60.92 -0.22 -43.43
C ALA A 982 60.26 -0.84 -44.68
N ILE A 983 59.01 -0.50 -44.95
CA ILE A 983 58.30 -0.95 -46.15
C ILE A 983 58.12 0.23 -47.10
N ASN A 984 58.55 0.06 -48.35
CA ASN A 984 58.23 1.02 -49.40
C ASN A 984 56.81 0.75 -49.92
N VAL A 985 55.95 1.75 -49.95
CA VAL A 985 54.61 1.62 -50.54
C VAL A 985 54.69 2.03 -52.01
N ALA A 986 54.23 1.16 -52.92
CA ALA A 986 54.25 1.42 -54.37
C ALA A 986 53.30 2.56 -54.77
N THR A 987 52.23 2.75 -54.00
CA THR A 987 51.24 3.82 -54.15
C THR A 987 51.24 4.63 -52.86
N PRO A 988 51.45 5.95 -52.92
CA PRO A 988 51.41 6.79 -51.72
C PRO A 988 50.08 6.61 -50.97
N SER A 989 50.14 6.51 -49.64
CA SER A 989 48.94 6.33 -48.83
C SER A 989 48.04 7.57 -48.91
N ALA A 990 46.74 7.36 -48.67
CA ALA A 990 45.80 8.48 -48.62
C ALA A 990 46.22 9.55 -47.60
N GLY A 991 46.79 9.12 -46.46
CA GLY A 991 47.29 10.02 -45.42
C GLY A 991 48.55 10.79 -45.80
N PHE A 992 49.45 10.20 -46.59
CA PHE A 992 50.61 10.90 -47.13
C PHE A 992 50.19 11.93 -48.19
N LEU A 993 49.24 11.55 -49.06
CA LEU A 993 48.68 12.46 -50.09
C LEU A 993 47.89 13.62 -49.46
N SER A 994 47.11 13.36 -48.40
CA SER A 994 46.43 14.43 -47.65
C SER A 994 47.43 15.37 -46.99
N THR A 995 48.50 14.84 -46.39
CA THR A 995 49.58 15.65 -45.80
C THR A 995 50.27 16.54 -46.86
N LEU A 996 50.59 15.99 -48.05
CA LEU A 996 51.15 16.77 -49.16
C LEU A 996 50.19 17.86 -49.65
N ASN A 997 48.89 17.57 -49.73
CA ASN A 997 47.88 18.56 -50.08
C ASN A 997 47.77 19.66 -49.03
N ALA A 998 47.79 19.31 -47.74
CA ALA A 998 47.72 20.26 -46.63
C ALA A 998 48.93 21.20 -46.57
N LEU A 999 50.10 20.73 -47.03
CA LEU A 999 51.32 21.54 -47.20
C LEU A 999 51.34 22.36 -48.50
N GLY A 1000 50.43 22.10 -49.45
CA GLY A 1000 50.47 22.68 -50.79
C GLY A 1000 51.57 22.12 -51.71
N LEU A 1001 52.08 20.93 -51.40
CA LEU A 1001 53.22 20.26 -52.06
C LEU A 1001 52.83 19.03 -52.91
N SER A 1002 51.59 18.97 -53.40
CA SER A 1002 51.09 17.82 -54.18
C SER A 1002 51.79 17.61 -55.54
N GLY A 1003 52.63 18.56 -55.97
CA GLY A 1003 53.47 18.46 -57.17
C GLY A 1003 54.81 17.74 -56.96
N LEU A 1004 55.16 17.33 -55.74
CA LEU A 1004 56.40 16.60 -55.47
C LEU A 1004 56.38 15.18 -56.03
N VAL A 1005 57.57 14.64 -56.32
CA VAL A 1005 57.73 13.31 -56.91
C VAL A 1005 57.98 12.28 -55.80
N SER A 1006 57.15 11.23 -55.76
CA SER A 1006 57.34 10.10 -54.85
C SER A 1006 58.57 9.26 -55.23
N ARG A 1007 59.40 8.90 -54.23
CA ARG A 1007 60.61 8.09 -54.44
C ARG A 1007 60.42 6.66 -53.96
N THR A 1008 60.92 5.70 -54.72
CA THR A 1008 61.03 4.30 -54.28
C THR A 1008 62.16 4.16 -53.27
N ILE A 1009 61.82 3.71 -52.06
CA ILE A 1009 62.80 3.31 -51.06
C ILE A 1009 63.30 1.91 -51.41
N SER A 1010 64.63 1.75 -51.52
CA SER A 1010 65.23 0.42 -51.60
C SER A 1010 65.91 0.10 -50.28
N ILE A 1011 65.36 -0.87 -49.58
CA ILE A 1011 65.98 -1.45 -48.40
C ILE A 1011 66.66 -2.72 -48.86
N SER A 1012 67.97 -2.75 -48.78
CA SER A 1012 68.72 -3.93 -49.16
C SER A 1012 68.52 -5.01 -48.08
N ASN A 1013 67.65 -6.00 -48.33
CA ASN A 1013 67.57 -7.21 -47.52
C ASN A 1013 67.41 -8.51 -48.37
N PRO A 1014 68.42 -9.41 -48.42
CA PRO A 1014 68.43 -10.59 -49.31
C PRO A 1014 67.53 -11.80 -48.94
N ALA A 1015 66.57 -11.72 -48.01
CA ALA A 1015 66.16 -12.90 -47.23
C ALA A 1015 64.66 -13.33 -47.12
N ALA A 1016 63.66 -12.76 -47.83
CA ALA A 1016 62.24 -13.01 -47.48
C ALA A 1016 61.27 -13.40 -48.63
N GLU A 1017 61.51 -14.56 -49.25
CA GLU A 1017 60.64 -15.23 -50.25
C GLU A 1017 59.94 -16.49 -49.68
N LEU A 1018 59.55 -16.48 -48.41
CA LEU A 1018 58.77 -17.57 -47.79
C LEU A 1018 57.62 -16.97 -46.96
N THR A 1019 56.43 -17.57 -47.05
CA THR A 1019 55.23 -17.39 -46.20
C THR A 1019 54.24 -16.25 -46.53
N ARG A 1020 53.56 -16.37 -47.69
CA ARG A 1020 52.14 -15.97 -47.84
C ARG A 1020 51.31 -17.25 -47.93
N LEU A 1021 50.54 -17.56 -46.89
CA LEU A 1021 49.45 -18.54 -46.92
C LEU A 1021 48.52 -18.32 -45.71
N GLU A 1022 47.22 -18.20 -46.00
CA GLU A 1022 46.06 -18.50 -45.12
C GLU A 1022 45.85 -17.60 -43.87
N GLU A 1023 44.87 -16.69 -43.87
CA GLU A 1023 43.45 -16.91 -43.50
C GLU A 1023 43.16 -16.30 -42.12
N LEU A 1024 42.31 -15.27 -42.04
CA LEU A 1024 41.16 -15.24 -41.13
C LEU A 1024 40.31 -13.99 -41.40
N LEU A 1025 39.08 -14.23 -41.85
CA LEU A 1025 37.99 -13.28 -42.03
C LEU A 1025 36.76 -13.98 -41.43
N GLU A 1026 36.51 -13.78 -40.13
CA GLU A 1026 35.30 -14.23 -39.41
C GLU A 1026 35.12 -13.35 -38.16
N LEU A 1027 33.99 -12.64 -38.05
CA LEU A 1027 33.50 -12.05 -36.81
C LEU A 1027 31.98 -12.33 -36.73
N ASP A 1028 31.52 -12.67 -35.53
CA ASP A 1028 30.66 -13.82 -35.23
C ASP A 1028 29.17 -13.47 -34.97
N THR A 1029 28.24 -14.33 -35.42
CA THR A 1029 26.77 -14.29 -35.16
C THR A 1029 26.31 -15.37 -34.17
N GLY A 1030 27.23 -16.20 -33.68
CA GLY A 1030 26.98 -17.34 -32.81
C GLY A 1030 26.43 -16.97 -31.42
N LEU A 1031 26.62 -15.73 -30.97
CA LEU A 1031 26.10 -15.28 -29.68
C LEU A 1031 24.56 -15.20 -29.67
N PHE A 1032 23.93 -14.74 -30.76
CA PHE A 1032 22.47 -14.66 -30.85
C PHE A 1032 21.80 -16.01 -31.05
N GLU A 1033 22.50 -16.96 -31.69
CA GLU A 1033 22.07 -18.35 -31.80
C GLU A 1033 22.09 -19.05 -30.44
N GLN A 1034 23.11 -18.78 -29.60
CA GLN A 1034 23.17 -19.28 -28.23
C GLN A 1034 22.06 -18.69 -27.34
N ASP A 1035 21.83 -17.39 -27.41
CA ASP A 1035 20.75 -16.72 -26.66
C ASP A 1035 19.37 -17.32 -27.04
N LEU A 1036 19.11 -17.60 -28.32
CA LEU A 1036 17.85 -18.20 -28.76
C LEU A 1036 17.65 -19.61 -28.21
N THR A 1037 18.72 -20.41 -28.20
CA THR A 1037 18.67 -21.76 -27.60
C THR A 1037 18.43 -21.71 -26.10
N LEU A 1038 18.93 -20.69 -25.41
CA LEU A 1038 18.72 -20.50 -23.97
C LEU A 1038 17.26 -20.16 -23.66
N PHE A 1039 16.66 -19.21 -24.39
CA PHE A 1039 15.24 -18.87 -24.23
C PHE A 1039 14.32 -20.05 -24.52
N GLY A 1040 14.62 -20.86 -25.55
CA GLY A 1040 13.86 -22.09 -25.83
C GLY A 1040 13.97 -23.15 -24.73
N ILE A 1041 15.09 -23.25 -24.02
CA ILE A 1041 15.22 -24.15 -22.86
C ILE A 1041 14.38 -23.65 -21.68
N ILE A 1042 14.41 -22.34 -21.42
CA ILE A 1042 13.62 -21.71 -20.35
C ILE A 1042 12.12 -21.86 -20.62
N GLY A 1043 11.67 -21.59 -21.86
CA GLY A 1043 10.27 -21.72 -22.26
C GLY A 1043 9.73 -23.13 -22.11
N ASN A 1044 10.52 -24.16 -22.49
CA ASN A 1044 10.12 -25.56 -22.29
C ASN A 1044 10.02 -25.95 -20.80
N GLY A 1045 10.84 -25.35 -19.93
CA GLY A 1045 10.76 -25.55 -18.48
C GLY A 1045 9.47 -24.99 -17.89
N ILE A 1046 9.08 -23.79 -18.33
CA ILE A 1046 7.85 -23.11 -17.91
C ILE A 1046 6.61 -23.88 -18.38
N ALA A 1047 6.58 -24.30 -19.66
CA ALA A 1047 5.49 -25.07 -20.23
C ALA A 1047 5.26 -26.41 -19.48
N LEU A 1048 6.35 -27.07 -19.08
CA LEU A 1048 6.28 -28.32 -18.33
C LEU A 1048 5.79 -28.11 -16.89
N ALA A 1049 6.19 -27.00 -16.24
CA ALA A 1049 5.74 -26.65 -14.91
C ALA A 1049 4.24 -26.32 -14.89
N LEU A 1050 3.75 -25.57 -15.88
CA LEU A 1050 2.32 -25.24 -16.02
C LEU A 1050 1.47 -26.49 -16.30
N ALA A 1051 1.91 -27.35 -17.23
CA ALA A 1051 1.20 -28.58 -17.57
C ALA A 1051 1.15 -29.60 -16.42
N GLN A 1052 2.16 -29.62 -15.54
CA GLN A 1052 2.16 -30.49 -14.35
C GLN A 1052 1.18 -30.01 -13.28
N CYS A 1053 0.92 -28.71 -13.20
CA CYS A 1053 0.01 -28.14 -12.23
C CYS A 1053 -1.46 -28.15 -12.65
N GLU A 1054 -1.76 -28.42 -13.92
CA GLU A 1054 -3.14 -28.61 -14.41
C GLU A 1054 -3.72 -29.99 -14.03
N GLU A 1055 -2.87 -31.00 -13.75
CA GLU A 1055 -3.29 -32.39 -13.47
C GLU A 1055 -3.21 -32.81 -11.99
N ILE A 1056 -2.66 -31.97 -11.10
CA ILE A 1056 -2.39 -32.32 -9.68
C ILE A 1056 -2.94 -31.23 -8.75
N ASP A 1057 -3.91 -31.59 -7.90
CA ASP A 1057 -4.42 -30.72 -6.83
C ASP A 1057 -3.29 -30.33 -5.86
N GLY A 1058 -3.10 -29.02 -5.65
CA GLY A 1058 -2.07 -28.47 -4.75
C GLY A 1058 -0.68 -28.26 -5.35
N CYS A 1059 -0.53 -28.36 -6.68
CA CYS A 1059 0.70 -27.95 -7.37
C CYS A 1059 0.91 -26.42 -7.29
N ALA A 1060 2.12 -25.94 -7.57
CA ALA A 1060 2.40 -24.51 -7.80
C ALA A 1060 3.51 -24.37 -8.85
N PRO A 1061 3.28 -23.66 -9.96
CA PRO A 1061 4.30 -23.43 -10.97
C PRO A 1061 5.49 -22.67 -10.37
N ASN A 1062 6.71 -23.03 -10.77
CA ASN A 1062 7.96 -22.46 -10.25
C ASN A 1062 8.35 -21.12 -10.92
N ILE A 1063 7.39 -20.37 -11.44
CA ILE A 1063 7.61 -19.09 -12.11
C ILE A 1063 6.53 -18.09 -11.72
N THR A 1064 6.94 -16.86 -11.41
CA THR A 1064 6.02 -15.77 -11.07
C THR A 1064 5.61 -14.95 -12.30
N MET A 1065 4.51 -14.19 -12.17
CA MET A 1065 4.03 -13.32 -13.25
C MET A 1065 5.05 -12.23 -13.63
N ASP A 1066 5.79 -11.71 -12.65
CA ASP A 1066 6.78 -10.65 -12.87
C ASP A 1066 8.05 -11.17 -13.55
N GLU A 1067 8.57 -12.33 -13.12
CA GLU A 1067 9.72 -12.99 -13.77
C GLU A 1067 9.42 -13.34 -15.23
N LEU A 1068 8.21 -13.81 -15.52
CA LEU A 1068 7.79 -14.14 -16.88
C LEU A 1068 7.69 -12.88 -17.77
N ASN A 1069 7.24 -11.75 -17.21
CA ASN A 1069 7.19 -10.47 -17.92
C ASN A 1069 8.59 -9.89 -18.20
N GLU A 1070 9.54 -10.06 -17.27
CA GLU A 1070 10.94 -9.64 -17.51
C GLU A 1070 11.60 -10.41 -18.67
N LEU A 1071 11.34 -11.71 -18.79
CA LEU A 1071 11.87 -12.53 -19.89
C LEU A 1071 11.31 -12.12 -21.26
N ILE A 1072 10.03 -11.73 -21.31
CA ILE A 1072 9.38 -11.19 -22.52
C ILE A 1072 10.09 -9.90 -22.98
N VAL A 1073 10.38 -8.99 -22.05
CA VAL A 1073 11.08 -7.71 -22.36
C VAL A 1073 12.50 -7.97 -22.90
N GLN A 1074 13.20 -8.97 -22.37
CA GLN A 1074 14.53 -9.34 -22.87
C GLN A 1074 14.49 -9.88 -24.31
N LEU A 1075 13.52 -10.73 -24.64
CA LEU A 1075 13.31 -11.24 -26.00
C LEU A 1075 12.99 -10.12 -27.00
N GLU A 1076 12.14 -9.17 -26.62
CA GLU A 1076 11.79 -8.00 -27.46
C GLU A 1076 13.01 -7.12 -27.75
N THR A 1077 13.87 -6.91 -26.75
CA THR A 1077 15.09 -6.10 -26.90
C THR A 1077 16.09 -6.77 -27.86
N ARG A 1078 16.29 -8.08 -27.75
CA ARG A 1078 17.16 -8.85 -28.67
C ARG A 1078 16.63 -8.84 -30.11
N LEU A 1079 15.31 -8.86 -30.26
CA LEU A 1079 14.65 -8.81 -31.55
C LEU A 1079 14.86 -7.45 -32.26
N GLU A 1080 14.85 -6.33 -31.52
CA GLU A 1080 15.15 -5.01 -32.08
C GLU A 1080 16.62 -4.86 -32.54
N GLU A 1081 17.57 -5.43 -31.79
CA GLU A 1081 18.99 -5.43 -32.19
C GLU A 1081 19.25 -6.31 -33.44
N LEU A 1082 18.57 -7.45 -33.57
CA LEU A 1082 18.64 -8.28 -34.78
C LEU A 1082 18.02 -7.58 -36.00
N LYS A 1083 16.91 -6.86 -35.83
CA LYS A 1083 16.31 -6.02 -36.90
C LYS A 1083 17.29 -4.95 -37.39
N ARG A 1084 18.02 -4.31 -36.49
CA ARG A 1084 19.05 -3.31 -36.82
C ARG A 1084 20.19 -3.92 -37.65
N ARG A 1085 20.69 -5.10 -37.26
CA ARG A 1085 21.77 -5.80 -37.99
C ARG A 1085 21.34 -6.35 -39.34
N CYS A 1086 20.09 -6.78 -39.46
CA CYS A 1086 19.51 -7.18 -40.73
C CYS A 1086 19.48 -6.02 -41.75
N LEU A 1087 19.24 -4.79 -41.28
CA LEU A 1087 19.30 -3.57 -42.10
C LEU A 1087 20.74 -3.20 -42.53
N GLU A 1088 21.76 -3.74 -41.86
CA GLU A 1088 23.20 -3.57 -42.17
C GLU A 1088 23.76 -4.69 -43.08
N PHE A 1089 22.88 -5.49 -43.70
CA PHE A 1089 23.19 -6.59 -44.62
C PHE A 1089 23.85 -7.83 -43.98
N ASP A 1090 23.72 -8.02 -42.67
CA ASP A 1090 24.03 -9.30 -42.03
C ASP A 1090 22.89 -10.30 -42.28
N ILE A 1091 23.09 -11.16 -43.28
CA ILE A 1091 22.09 -12.15 -43.74
C ILE A 1091 21.69 -13.10 -42.62
N LYS A 1092 22.63 -13.46 -41.73
CA LYS A 1092 22.34 -14.38 -40.62
C LYS A 1092 21.48 -13.73 -39.54
N ALA A 1093 21.65 -12.43 -39.29
CA ALA A 1093 20.79 -11.69 -38.38
C ALA A 1093 19.33 -11.62 -38.88
N CYS A 1094 19.12 -11.52 -40.20
CA CYS A 1094 17.78 -11.52 -40.80
C CYS A 1094 17.05 -12.87 -40.62
N ASP A 1095 17.77 -13.99 -40.68
CA ASP A 1095 17.18 -15.33 -40.53
C ASP A 1095 16.78 -15.62 -39.07
N LEU A 1096 17.55 -15.10 -38.10
CA LEU A 1096 17.29 -15.27 -36.65
C LEU A 1096 16.05 -14.52 -36.14
N ILE A 1097 15.64 -13.43 -36.79
CA ILE A 1097 14.45 -12.64 -36.42
C ILE A 1097 13.18 -13.49 -36.42
N LYS A 1098 13.06 -14.48 -37.32
CA LYS A 1098 11.86 -15.33 -37.40
C LYS A 1098 11.73 -16.21 -36.15
N SER A 1099 12.83 -16.82 -35.74
CA SER A 1099 12.84 -17.75 -34.61
C SER A 1099 12.66 -17.03 -33.27
N TYR A 1100 13.23 -15.83 -33.10
CA TYR A 1100 12.99 -15.01 -31.89
C TYR A 1100 11.53 -14.56 -31.75
N LYS A 1101 10.81 -14.34 -32.86
CA LYS A 1101 9.38 -14.02 -32.82
C LYS A 1101 8.52 -15.21 -32.44
N GLU A 1102 8.85 -16.39 -32.96
CA GLU A 1102 8.16 -17.63 -32.59
C GLU A 1102 8.32 -17.92 -31.10
N GLU A 1103 9.52 -17.69 -30.55
CA GLU A 1103 9.76 -17.88 -29.12
C GLU A 1103 9.00 -16.85 -28.25
N LEU A 1104 8.93 -15.59 -28.68
CA LEU A 1104 8.20 -14.53 -27.98
C LEU A 1104 6.68 -14.83 -27.87
N ASP A 1105 6.06 -15.35 -28.94
CA ASP A 1105 4.64 -15.76 -28.92
C ASP A 1105 4.38 -16.90 -27.92
N ASN A 1106 5.33 -17.83 -27.75
CA ASN A 1106 5.21 -18.90 -26.76
C ASN A 1106 5.20 -18.34 -25.33
N PHE A 1107 6.08 -17.39 -25.02
CA PHE A 1107 6.13 -16.76 -23.70
C PHE A 1107 4.88 -15.93 -23.37
N TYR A 1108 4.27 -15.28 -24.37
CA TYR A 1108 2.96 -14.66 -24.19
C TYR A 1108 1.86 -15.67 -23.88
N THR A 1109 1.92 -16.87 -24.48
CA THR A 1109 0.96 -17.95 -24.20
C THR A 1109 1.11 -18.49 -22.78
N TYR A 1110 2.34 -18.71 -22.30
CA TYR A 1110 2.60 -19.18 -20.93
C TYR A 1110 2.10 -18.21 -19.86
N ARG A 1111 2.17 -16.90 -20.16
CA ARG A 1111 1.69 -15.86 -19.26
C ARG A 1111 0.18 -15.92 -19.08
N ASP A 1112 -0.54 -16.11 -20.17
CA ASP A 1112 -2.00 -16.20 -20.15
C ASP A 1112 -2.46 -17.50 -19.44
N GLU A 1113 -1.73 -18.61 -19.61
CA GLU A 1113 -1.97 -19.88 -18.91
C GLU A 1113 -1.71 -19.77 -17.39
N LEU A 1114 -0.62 -19.12 -16.97
CA LEU A 1114 -0.32 -18.88 -15.55
C LEU A 1114 -1.38 -18.00 -14.88
N GLN A 1115 -1.88 -16.98 -15.58
CA GLN A 1115 -2.95 -16.12 -15.09
C GLN A 1115 -4.27 -16.89 -14.90
N GLN A 1116 -4.59 -17.80 -15.82
CA GLN A 1116 -5.77 -18.66 -15.72
C GLN A 1116 -5.66 -19.67 -14.56
N TYR A 1117 -4.46 -20.18 -14.32
CA TYR A 1117 -4.17 -21.08 -13.20
C TYR A 1117 -4.32 -20.38 -11.83
N LEU A 1118 -3.75 -19.18 -11.66
CA LEU A 1118 -3.87 -18.40 -10.42
C LEU A 1118 -5.33 -18.07 -10.07
N ALA A 1119 -6.14 -17.75 -11.08
CA ALA A 1119 -7.58 -17.51 -10.89
C ALA A 1119 -8.37 -18.77 -10.48
N SER A 1120 -7.86 -19.97 -10.76
CA SER A 1120 -8.50 -21.24 -10.35
C SER A 1120 -8.24 -21.62 -8.89
N ILE A 1121 -7.12 -21.16 -8.32
CA ILE A 1121 -6.73 -21.39 -6.91
C ILE A 1121 -7.54 -20.52 -5.95
N GLU A 1122 -8.10 -19.41 -6.43
CA GLU A 1122 -8.96 -18.48 -5.67
C GLU A 1122 -10.36 -19.07 -5.34
N SER A 1123 -10.61 -20.34 -5.68
CA SER A 1123 -11.89 -21.05 -5.46
C SER A 1123 -11.82 -22.24 -4.47
N ILE A 1124 -10.73 -22.37 -3.69
CA ILE A 1124 -10.58 -23.42 -2.66
C ILE A 1124 -10.99 -22.88 -1.27
N PRO A 1125 -11.91 -23.54 -0.52
CA PRO A 1125 -12.37 -23.05 0.79
C PRO A 1125 -11.34 -23.19 1.91
N GLU A 1126 -11.09 -22.08 2.62
CA GLU A 1126 -11.04 -21.86 4.08
C GLU A 1126 -10.74 -23.01 5.08
N GLU A 1127 -9.78 -23.92 4.81
CA GLU A 1127 -9.45 -25.00 5.79
C GLU A 1127 -7.95 -25.17 6.14
N LEU A 1128 -7.08 -24.20 5.81
CA LEU A 1128 -5.63 -24.28 6.11
C LEU A 1128 -5.04 -23.03 6.80
N GLU A 1129 -5.86 -22.20 7.44
CA GLU A 1129 -5.38 -21.09 8.30
C GLU A 1129 -4.99 -21.53 9.73
N ASP A 1130 -5.46 -22.69 10.20
CA ASP A 1130 -5.40 -23.04 11.63
C ASP A 1130 -4.11 -23.72 12.12
N GLU A 1131 -3.26 -24.26 11.24
CA GLU A 1131 -2.13 -25.09 11.68
C GLU A 1131 -0.82 -24.31 11.93
N PHE A 1132 -0.65 -23.11 11.35
CA PHE A 1132 0.59 -22.32 11.47
C PHE A 1132 0.62 -21.34 12.65
N THR A 1133 -0.55 -20.86 13.11
CA THR A 1133 -0.69 -19.97 14.29
C THR A 1133 -0.11 -20.60 15.56
N LYS A 1134 -0.01 -21.94 15.60
CA LYS A 1134 0.55 -22.71 16.73
C LYS A 1134 2.07 -22.89 16.71
N GLU A 1135 2.73 -22.85 15.56
CA GLU A 1135 4.17 -23.17 15.45
C GLU A 1135 5.06 -21.96 15.74
N PHE A 1136 4.62 -20.75 15.39
CA PHE A 1136 5.40 -19.50 15.53
C PHE A 1136 4.89 -18.51 16.58
N GLY A 1137 3.82 -18.84 17.32
CA GLY A 1137 3.39 -18.12 18.53
C GLY A 1137 2.90 -16.69 18.28
N ILE A 1138 2.26 -16.43 17.15
CA ILE A 1138 1.68 -15.12 16.83
C ILE A 1138 0.23 -15.12 17.30
N GLU A 1139 -0.11 -14.32 18.31
CA GLU A 1139 -1.50 -14.08 18.73
C GLU A 1139 -2.24 -13.29 17.64
N SER A 1140 -3.47 -13.71 17.36
CA SER A 1140 -4.34 -13.15 16.31
C SER A 1140 -4.63 -11.67 16.54
N GLY A 1141 -4.15 -10.79 15.65
CA GLY A 1141 -4.48 -9.36 15.66
C GLY A 1141 -3.53 -8.43 14.90
N ILE A 1142 -2.28 -8.82 14.67
CA ILE A 1142 -1.31 -7.91 14.01
C ILE A 1142 -1.63 -7.80 12.52
N ALA A 1143 -1.85 -6.58 12.01
CA ALA A 1143 -2.02 -6.30 10.58
C ALA A 1143 -0.72 -6.64 9.83
N VAL A 1144 -0.64 -7.87 9.32
CA VAL A 1144 0.52 -8.36 8.57
C VAL A 1144 0.57 -7.68 7.21
N ASP A 1145 1.67 -6.96 6.93
CA ASP A 1145 1.93 -6.27 5.66
C ASP A 1145 1.67 -7.20 4.45
N ALA A 1146 1.18 -6.66 3.34
CA ALA A 1146 0.87 -7.41 2.13
C ALA A 1146 2.11 -8.17 1.59
N THR A 1147 3.31 -7.63 1.83
CA THR A 1147 4.59 -8.27 1.53
C THR A 1147 4.83 -9.55 2.34
N VAL A 1148 4.47 -9.55 3.63
CA VAL A 1148 4.62 -10.73 4.50
C VAL A 1148 3.60 -11.80 4.11
N ARG A 1149 2.37 -11.43 3.75
CA ARG A 1149 1.37 -12.39 3.21
C ARG A 1149 1.80 -13.03 1.89
N SER A 1150 2.49 -12.28 1.03
CA SER A 1150 3.08 -12.80 -0.22
C SER A 1150 4.24 -13.78 0.05
N LEU A 1151 5.12 -13.44 0.99
CA LEU A 1151 6.21 -14.32 1.41
C LEU A 1151 5.71 -15.57 2.15
N GLN A 1152 4.62 -15.48 2.93
CA GLN A 1152 3.95 -16.61 3.58
C GLN A 1152 3.38 -17.60 2.58
N LYS A 1153 2.70 -17.13 1.52
CA LYS A 1153 2.25 -17.99 0.41
C LYS A 1153 3.42 -18.66 -0.32
N THR A 1154 4.54 -17.94 -0.46
CA THR A 1154 5.77 -18.48 -1.06
C THR A 1154 6.39 -19.56 -0.17
N LEU A 1155 6.43 -19.37 1.14
CA LEU A 1155 6.93 -20.37 2.10
C LEU A 1155 6.06 -21.63 2.12
N GLN A 1156 4.74 -21.49 2.22
CA GLN A 1156 3.79 -22.63 2.19
C GLN A 1156 3.96 -23.47 0.92
N THR A 1157 4.22 -22.82 -0.20
CA THR A 1157 4.48 -23.48 -1.48
C THR A 1157 5.78 -24.29 -1.46
N ILE A 1158 6.84 -23.77 -0.84
CA ILE A 1158 8.14 -24.46 -0.72
C ILE A 1158 8.05 -25.61 0.30
N GLU A 1159 7.31 -25.46 1.40
CA GLU A 1159 7.10 -26.51 2.40
C GLU A 1159 6.29 -27.68 1.84
N ALA A 1160 5.21 -27.41 1.10
CA ALA A 1160 4.45 -28.43 0.39
C ALA A 1160 5.35 -29.21 -0.61
N ARG A 1161 6.26 -28.50 -1.27
CA ARG A 1161 7.27 -29.10 -2.17
C ARG A 1161 8.27 -29.98 -1.41
N ILE A 1162 8.73 -29.60 -0.21
CA ILE A 1162 9.61 -30.41 0.64
C ILE A 1162 8.90 -31.70 1.06
N ILE A 1163 7.65 -31.61 1.53
CA ILE A 1163 6.85 -32.77 1.94
C ILE A 1163 6.65 -33.75 0.77
N TRP A 1164 6.39 -33.21 -0.42
CA TRP A 1164 6.29 -34.03 -1.63
C TRP A 1164 7.61 -34.73 -1.99
N LEU A 1165 8.74 -34.01 -1.95
CA LEU A 1165 10.07 -34.59 -2.19
C LEU A 1165 10.45 -35.66 -1.14
N GLU A 1166 10.01 -35.49 0.11
CA GLU A 1166 10.19 -36.48 1.18
C GLU A 1166 9.29 -37.70 0.99
N SER A 1167 8.06 -37.52 0.51
CA SER A 1167 7.21 -38.65 0.13
C SER A 1167 7.82 -39.46 -1.02
N LEU A 1168 8.55 -38.80 -1.92
CA LEU A 1168 9.31 -39.45 -2.99
C LEU A 1168 10.50 -40.26 -2.44
N LYS A 1169 11.13 -39.87 -1.33
CA LYS A 1169 12.18 -40.68 -0.65
C LYS A 1169 11.66 -42.05 -0.22
N GLU A 1170 10.42 -42.11 0.26
CA GLU A 1170 9.80 -43.34 0.76
C GLU A 1170 9.18 -44.22 -0.34
N ASN A 1171 9.08 -43.71 -1.58
CA ASN A 1171 8.47 -44.42 -2.72
C ASN A 1171 9.47 -44.72 -3.86
N PRO A 1172 10.29 -45.79 -3.74
CA PRO A 1172 11.33 -46.12 -4.71
C PRO A 1172 10.80 -46.55 -6.09
N VAL A 1173 9.51 -46.87 -6.22
CA VAL A 1173 8.86 -47.15 -7.52
C VAL A 1173 8.67 -45.86 -8.32
N GLU A 1174 8.24 -44.78 -7.65
CA GLU A 1174 8.04 -43.48 -8.28
C GLU A 1174 9.37 -42.78 -8.60
N GLN A 1175 10.40 -42.94 -7.75
CA GLN A 1175 11.77 -42.50 -8.05
C GLN A 1175 12.32 -43.13 -9.34
N ALA A 1176 12.11 -44.43 -9.53
CA ALA A 1176 12.57 -45.14 -10.72
C ALA A 1176 11.82 -44.68 -11.98
N ARG A 1177 10.51 -44.40 -11.86
CA ARG A 1177 9.67 -43.89 -12.96
C ARG A 1177 10.11 -42.48 -13.38
N LEU A 1178 10.33 -41.57 -12.43
CA LEU A 1178 10.78 -40.21 -12.68
C LEU A 1178 12.21 -40.16 -13.23
N GLY A 1179 13.09 -41.06 -12.77
CA GLY A 1179 14.45 -41.18 -13.31
C GLY A 1179 14.50 -41.69 -14.77
N GLU A 1180 13.57 -42.56 -15.19
CA GLU A 1180 13.45 -42.98 -16.59
C GLU A 1180 12.92 -41.86 -17.51
N ILE A 1181 12.03 -41.00 -17.00
CA ILE A 1181 11.42 -39.90 -17.77
C ILE A 1181 12.37 -38.70 -17.89
N SER A 1182 13.10 -38.35 -16.82
CA SER A 1182 14.03 -37.21 -16.79
C SER A 1182 15.43 -37.52 -17.34
N GLY A 1183 15.76 -38.80 -17.56
CA GLY A 1183 17.07 -39.25 -18.05
C GLY A 1183 18.20 -39.17 -17.01
N PHE A 1184 17.93 -38.71 -15.80
CA PHE A 1184 18.86 -38.69 -14.67
C PHE A 1184 18.47 -39.73 -13.62
N LYS A 1185 19.47 -40.47 -13.12
CA LYS A 1185 19.23 -41.45 -12.05
C LYS A 1185 19.07 -40.70 -10.73
N ILE A 1186 17.84 -40.44 -10.30
CA ILE A 1186 17.53 -39.85 -8.99
C ILE A 1186 17.92 -40.90 -7.94
N THR A 1187 19.11 -40.78 -7.38
CA THR A 1187 19.53 -41.62 -6.26
C THR A 1187 19.04 -40.98 -4.95
N PRO A 1188 18.83 -41.77 -3.88
CA PRO A 1188 18.41 -41.23 -2.59
C PRO A 1188 19.31 -40.09 -2.10
N GLU A 1189 20.60 -40.11 -2.44
CA GLU A 1189 21.54 -39.05 -2.08
C GLU A 1189 21.30 -37.73 -2.84
N VAL A 1190 20.93 -37.79 -4.13
CA VAL A 1190 20.60 -36.59 -4.92
C VAL A 1190 19.28 -35.99 -4.46
N LEU A 1191 18.31 -36.85 -4.13
CA LEU A 1191 17.03 -36.39 -3.61
C LEU A 1191 17.21 -35.74 -2.23
N GLU A 1192 18.08 -36.28 -1.38
CA GLU A 1192 18.45 -35.65 -0.10
C GLU A 1192 19.10 -34.28 -0.29
N GLU A 1193 20.01 -34.14 -1.26
CA GLU A 1193 20.69 -32.87 -1.53
C GLU A 1193 19.70 -31.79 -2.02
N ILE A 1194 18.71 -32.18 -2.83
CA ILE A 1194 17.64 -31.27 -3.30
C ILE A 1194 16.70 -30.91 -2.16
N ILE A 1195 16.34 -31.86 -1.28
CA ILE A 1195 15.50 -31.60 -0.10
C ILE A 1195 16.24 -30.67 0.86
N GLU A 1196 17.53 -30.87 1.08
CA GLU A 1196 18.32 -30.01 1.96
C GLU A 1196 18.49 -28.60 1.37
N GLY A 1197 18.62 -28.49 0.04
CA GLY A 1197 18.60 -27.21 -0.67
C GLY A 1197 17.26 -26.48 -0.49
N ALA A 1198 16.14 -27.19 -0.70
CA ALA A 1198 14.80 -26.64 -0.51
C ALA A 1198 14.52 -26.29 0.96
N ARG A 1199 14.99 -27.10 1.93
CA ARG A 1199 14.93 -26.78 3.36
C ARG A 1199 15.77 -25.56 3.71
N THR A 1200 16.91 -25.37 3.06
CA THR A 1200 17.74 -24.17 3.24
C THR A 1200 17.07 -22.94 2.66
N GLU A 1201 16.39 -23.07 1.52
CA GLU A 1201 15.61 -22.00 0.89
C GLU A 1201 14.36 -21.64 1.71
N ALA A 1202 13.61 -22.65 2.18
CA ALA A 1202 12.50 -22.48 3.11
C ALA A 1202 12.98 -21.79 4.39
N LYS A 1203 14.11 -22.23 4.95
CA LYS A 1203 14.71 -21.62 6.15
C LYS A 1203 15.16 -20.19 5.91
N PHE A 1204 15.69 -19.87 4.73
CA PHE A 1204 16.06 -18.50 4.38
C PHE A 1204 14.82 -17.61 4.28
N ILE A 1205 13.73 -18.10 3.68
CA ILE A 1205 12.46 -17.36 3.60
C ILE A 1205 11.77 -17.29 4.96
N GLU A 1206 11.82 -18.33 5.79
CA GLU A 1206 11.42 -18.30 7.20
C GLU A 1206 12.23 -17.26 7.96
N GLU A 1207 13.55 -17.19 7.78
CA GLU A 1207 14.42 -16.19 8.42
C GLU A 1207 14.14 -14.78 7.89
N GLN A 1208 13.79 -14.60 6.62
CA GLN A 1208 13.35 -13.31 6.05
C GLN A 1208 11.97 -12.90 6.57
N ILE A 1209 11.02 -13.84 6.66
CA ILE A 1209 9.73 -13.63 7.29
C ILE A 1209 9.95 -13.31 8.76
N LEU A 1210 10.83 -14.03 9.48
CA LEU A 1210 11.18 -13.74 10.87
C LEU A 1210 11.89 -12.40 11.00
N MET A 1211 12.69 -11.97 10.03
CA MET A 1211 13.40 -10.68 10.07
C MET A 1211 12.46 -9.52 9.72
N LEU A 1212 11.48 -9.74 8.85
CA LEU A 1212 10.39 -8.80 8.58
C LEU A 1212 9.41 -8.78 9.73
N LEU A 1213 9.07 -9.93 10.33
CA LEU A 1213 8.19 -10.04 11.49
C LEU A 1213 8.88 -9.55 12.76
N ASN A 1214 10.19 -9.77 12.92
CA ASN A 1214 11.03 -9.13 13.95
C ASN A 1214 11.34 -7.68 13.63
N GLY A 1215 11.29 -7.27 12.36
CA GLY A 1215 11.42 -5.87 11.94
C GLY A 1215 10.13 -5.11 12.19
N THR A 1216 8.98 -5.75 11.99
CA THR A 1216 7.64 -5.30 12.36
C THR A 1216 7.43 -5.42 13.86
N GLN A 1217 7.93 -6.45 14.54
CA GLN A 1217 7.94 -6.55 16.00
C GLN A 1217 9.00 -5.64 16.62
N ALA A 1218 10.12 -5.31 15.96
CA ALA A 1218 11.05 -4.28 16.42
C ALA A 1218 10.48 -2.89 16.14
N SER A 1219 9.76 -2.70 15.03
CA SER A 1219 8.94 -1.51 14.78
C SER A 1219 7.80 -1.37 15.80
N ASN A 1220 7.25 -2.49 16.28
CA ASN A 1220 6.20 -2.52 17.32
C ASN A 1220 6.77 -2.59 18.76
N ALA A 1221 8.03 -2.96 18.95
CA ALA A 1221 8.74 -2.98 20.23
C ALA A 1221 9.58 -1.72 20.47
N ILE A 1222 9.68 -0.85 19.46
CA ILE A 1222 10.09 0.54 19.67
C ILE A 1222 8.97 1.29 20.42
N ASP A 1223 7.69 0.90 20.24
CA ASP A 1223 6.50 1.57 20.80
C ASP A 1223 6.00 1.06 22.17
N SER A 1224 6.82 0.38 23.00
CA SER A 1224 6.50 0.23 24.45
C SER A 1224 7.60 -0.43 25.31
N GLN A 1225 8.41 0.40 25.98
CA GLN A 1225 8.61 0.46 27.46
C GLN A 1225 10.03 0.98 27.86
N PRO A 1226 10.16 1.88 28.87
CA PRO A 1226 11.43 2.51 29.24
C PRO A 1226 12.19 1.84 30.43
N ILE A 1227 13.45 1.45 30.16
CA ILE A 1227 14.75 1.77 30.85
C ILE A 1227 15.08 1.31 32.29
N ALA A 1228 16.21 0.58 32.46
CA ALA A 1228 17.34 0.89 33.40
C ALA A 1228 18.53 -0.11 33.39
N ALA A 1229 19.73 0.45 33.12
CA ALA A 1229 21.05 0.25 33.77
C ALA A 1229 21.89 -1.06 33.72
N THR A 1230 23.10 -0.88 33.14
CA THR A 1230 24.48 -1.16 33.64
C THR A 1230 25.27 -2.43 33.28
N GLU A 1231 26.39 -2.16 32.57
CA GLU A 1231 27.78 -2.63 32.72
C GLU A 1231 28.10 -4.15 32.85
N GLU A 1232 28.85 -4.71 31.90
CA GLU A 1232 30.30 -4.89 32.05
C GLU A 1232 30.96 -5.52 30.81
N ALA A 1233 32.17 -5.04 30.56
CA ALA A 1233 33.09 -5.39 29.48
C ALA A 1233 33.48 -6.88 29.42
N ASN A 1234 33.80 -7.38 28.23
CA ASN A 1234 35.16 -7.88 27.97
C ASN A 1234 35.40 -8.30 26.51
N GLN A 1235 36.61 -7.93 26.07
CA GLN A 1235 37.43 -8.58 25.04
C GLN A 1235 37.14 -8.20 23.59
N ILE A 1236 37.93 -7.28 23.04
CA ILE A 1236 39.29 -7.50 22.51
C ILE A 1236 39.23 -8.20 21.16
N ASP A 1237 39.85 -7.51 20.22
CA ASP A 1237 40.46 -8.02 18.99
C ASP A 1237 39.59 -8.20 17.75
N ASN A 1238 39.80 -7.21 16.88
CA ASN A 1238 40.49 -7.39 15.60
C ASN A 1238 39.68 -7.96 14.43
N ILE A 1239 39.75 -7.15 13.36
CA ILE A 1239 39.61 -7.52 11.94
C ILE A 1239 38.13 -7.73 11.57
N GLY A 1240 37.45 -6.82 10.87
CA GLY A 1240 37.93 -5.94 9.82
C GLY A 1240 37.31 -6.41 8.51
N ASN A 1241 36.64 -5.46 7.84
CA ASN A 1241 36.33 -5.42 6.39
C ASN A 1241 35.59 -6.64 5.81
N GLY A 1242 34.43 -6.44 5.19
CA GLY A 1242 34.31 -5.55 4.03
C GLY A 1242 35.09 -6.18 2.87
N VAL A 1243 34.54 -6.34 1.68
CA VAL A 1243 34.37 -5.26 0.69
C VAL A 1243 33.94 -6.03 -0.58
N ALA A 1244 32.73 -5.86 -1.08
CA ALA A 1244 32.34 -4.92 -2.15
C ALA A 1244 33.00 -5.14 -3.53
N VAL A 1245 32.24 -4.73 -4.56
CA VAL A 1245 32.66 -4.19 -5.87
C VAL A 1245 32.58 -5.13 -7.10
N LEU A 1246 31.84 -4.65 -8.11
CA LEU A 1246 31.87 -4.85 -9.59
C LEU A 1246 32.43 -6.20 -10.16
N ALA A 1247 31.61 -6.86 -11.00
CA ALA A 1247 31.80 -8.15 -11.71
C ALA A 1247 33.03 -8.25 -12.68
N PRO A 1248 33.38 -9.42 -13.32
CA PRO A 1248 33.26 -10.87 -13.02
C PRO A 1248 34.58 -11.73 -13.20
N GLU A 1249 34.54 -13.04 -12.88
CA GLU A 1249 35.47 -14.19 -13.20
C GLU A 1249 36.86 -14.41 -12.51
N LYS A 1250 37.00 -15.65 -11.97
CA LYS A 1250 38.17 -16.58 -11.82
C LYS A 1250 39.28 -16.41 -10.74
N GLN A 1251 39.06 -17.12 -9.59
CA GLN A 1251 39.83 -18.25 -8.95
C GLN A 1251 41.37 -18.39 -9.17
N PRO A 1252 42.19 -18.87 -8.18
CA PRO A 1252 41.94 -20.16 -7.47
C PRO A 1252 42.42 -20.37 -6.00
N TYR A 1253 41.70 -21.29 -5.30
CA TYR A 1253 42.15 -22.41 -4.40
C TYR A 1253 42.94 -22.09 -3.09
N GLN A 1254 42.71 -22.69 -1.90
CA GLN A 1254 42.10 -23.95 -1.41
C GLN A 1254 42.01 -23.81 0.17
N SER A 1255 41.27 -24.54 1.00
CA SER A 1255 40.71 -25.90 0.96
C SER A 1255 39.73 -26.16 2.12
N THR A 1256 38.77 -27.06 1.89
CA THR A 1256 38.17 -28.08 2.82
C THR A 1256 37.41 -27.56 4.04
N GLY A 1257 36.15 -27.90 4.32
CA GLY A 1257 35.19 -28.89 3.82
C GLY A 1257 34.12 -28.95 4.93
N LEU A 1258 32.87 -28.58 4.62
CA LEU A 1258 31.74 -29.48 4.34
C LEU A 1258 31.48 -30.45 5.50
N ASN A 1259 30.29 -30.49 6.11
CA ASN A 1259 28.99 -29.91 5.75
C ASN A 1259 28.33 -29.30 6.99
#